data_AF-A0A2H0DBI3-F1
#
_entry.id   AF-A0A2H0DBI3-F1
#
_cell.length_a   1.000
_cell.length_b   1.000
_cell.length_c   1.000
_cell.angle_alpha   90.00
_cell.angle_beta   90.00
_cell.angle_gamma   90.00
#
_symmetry.space_group_name_H-M   'P 1'
#
loop_
_entity.id
_entity.type
_entity.pdbx_description
1 polymer ?
#
loop_
_entity_poly.entity_id
_entity_poly.type
_entity_poly.pdbx_seq_one_letter_code
_entity_poly.pdbx_strand_id
1 'polypeptide(L)'
;RYPSKEWIVAAELVETQRLFASTVASIDSQWVVEVVPHLINTKYSEPQWRQKTGFVVARMQQSILGLILVADKWVSYEKIDAKFCRQCFLEQGLIQRQLKTRISEVHAFWKALDTVIEQENKVRRRDRLLDNTQLLALLERKIPAHILSAKALEKWYKKANTQDRKQLIIEPSELLKQEANQLPELPNFWSVGRSKLPMSYRFEPGHEEDGVCIKVPLSLLSSISMAEFEYSIPYLLRDKMIALIKGLPKRIRKHFIPAPDFADALLARIDTSKERLYPAMVKHLQQMTGVSVSVEEFMQIELPNHLNILFDVVDGSGKTLAKSRDLFELQQKAKNQNWKVGKAPKAQKSTFENLSNLTQWPEIDLLKCIETSHSGIVIKQWPALMDEGQSVAVRLVDNHQQAQYLTQQGAVRLLFLEQVEAFKYCLKKLPQKNSLSLSYAPLGSWDNLVEQLFLHVIQAEVGSLIINAASQFKKVSQKLTSSLVLQVTELSTEVDTLLKQVSQLRRTLKKSMTPLALASYKDIQQQIDALFYKGFLLEVSPERLKQYPRYLKSLNNRLEKLPHSSNKERSSIEVLNSWDQKVHQIKNAMHQWQPEWMHYEKLCWMLLELRVSLFSQELGTPWPVSEKRLQKHYQDLIDSLH
;
A
#
# COMPACT_ATOMS: atom_id res chain seq x y z
N ARG A 1 30.15 79.92 5.14
CA ARG A 1 29.15 79.07 5.83
C ARG A 1 29.51 77.63 5.55
N TYR A 2 30.13 76.94 6.50
CA TYR A 2 30.41 75.51 6.36
C TYR A 2 29.07 74.77 6.29
N PRO A 3 28.91 73.75 5.42
CA PRO A 3 27.70 72.95 5.40
C PRO A 3 27.49 72.36 6.80
N SER A 4 26.28 72.49 7.34
CA SER A 4 25.91 71.91 8.64
C SER A 4 26.07 70.39 8.54
N LYS A 5 27.18 69.86 9.05
CA LYS A 5 27.32 68.43 9.27
C LYS A 5 26.68 68.08 10.61
N GLU A 6 25.98 66.95 10.65
CA GLU A 6 25.23 66.50 11.84
C GLU A 6 26.15 66.18 13.03
N TRP A 7 27.44 65.93 12.80
CA TRP A 7 28.43 65.59 13.84
C TRP A 7 29.66 66.49 13.81
N ILE A 8 30.03 66.98 14.98
CA ILE A 8 31.22 67.80 15.22
C ILE A 8 31.97 67.31 16.46
N VAL A 9 33.28 67.52 16.49
CA VAL A 9 34.09 67.46 17.70
C VAL A 9 34.60 68.87 18.01
N ALA A 10 34.56 69.25 19.28
CA ALA A 10 35.08 70.53 19.77
C ALA A 10 36.19 70.25 20.79
N ALA A 11 37.29 71.00 20.71
CA ALA A 11 38.36 70.87 21.71
C ALA A 11 37.93 71.42 23.08
N GLU A 12 37.11 72.47 23.08
CA GLU A 12 36.62 73.11 24.30
C GLU A 12 35.22 73.72 24.08
N LEU A 13 34.45 73.81 25.18
CA LEU A 13 33.18 74.53 25.25
C LEU A 13 33.39 75.79 26.10
N VAL A 14 33.06 76.96 25.56
CA VAL A 14 33.24 78.26 26.22
C VAL A 14 31.88 78.90 26.44
N GLU A 15 31.55 79.14 27.71
CA GLU A 15 30.29 79.80 28.10
C GLU A 15 30.51 81.31 28.27
N THR A 16 29.76 82.10 27.49
CA THR A 16 29.76 83.57 27.59
C THR A 16 28.33 84.06 27.82
N GLN A 17 27.71 84.67 26.81
CA GLN A 17 26.26 84.93 26.79
C GLN A 17 25.45 83.72 26.30
N ARG A 18 26.12 82.80 25.60
CA ARG A 18 25.63 81.47 25.19
C ARG A 18 26.78 80.48 25.30
N LEU A 19 26.48 79.19 25.28
CA LEU A 19 27.48 78.14 25.16
C LEU A 19 27.97 78.06 23.71
N PHE A 20 29.27 78.27 23.50
CA PHE A 20 29.91 78.18 22.19
C PHE A 20 30.93 77.02 22.16
N ALA A 21 31.01 76.33 21.03
CA ALA A 21 32.07 75.36 20.77
C ALA A 21 33.24 76.06 20.07
N SER A 22 34.46 75.92 20.61
CA SER A 22 35.70 76.51 20.07
C SER A 22 36.60 75.41 19.52
N THR A 23 37.38 75.73 18.48
CA THR A 23 38.25 74.78 17.76
C THR A 23 37.49 73.51 17.33
N VAL A 24 36.58 73.70 16.37
CA VAL A 24 35.61 72.68 15.95
C VAL A 24 36.02 72.03 14.63
N ALA A 25 35.95 70.70 14.57
CA ALA A 25 36.12 69.94 13.33
C ALA A 25 34.87 69.08 13.07
N SER A 26 34.52 68.92 11.79
CA SER A 26 33.45 68.00 11.40
C SER A 26 33.97 66.57 11.44
N ILE A 27 33.18 65.64 11.97
CA ILE A 27 33.54 64.22 12.04
C ILE A 27 32.45 63.34 11.42
N ASP A 28 32.82 62.11 11.06
CA ASP A 28 31.85 61.04 10.85
C ASP A 28 31.57 60.33 12.19
N SER A 29 30.32 59.98 12.47
CA SER A 29 29.97 59.26 13.70
C SER A 29 30.66 57.89 13.80
N GLN A 30 31.01 57.27 12.67
CA GLN A 30 31.74 56.01 12.64
C GLN A 30 33.16 56.14 13.19
N TRP A 31 33.82 57.29 13.04
CA TRP A 31 35.17 57.51 13.56
C TRP A 31 35.20 57.45 15.08
N VAL A 32 34.14 57.94 15.74
CA VAL A 32 34.00 57.85 17.21
C VAL A 32 34.01 56.38 17.66
N VAL A 33 33.40 55.50 16.86
CA VAL A 33 33.33 54.07 17.17
C VAL A 33 34.71 53.42 17.19
N GLU A 34 35.59 53.85 16.28
CA GLU A 34 36.94 53.31 16.13
C GLU A 34 37.92 53.89 17.14
N VAL A 35 37.83 55.18 17.44
CA VAL A 35 38.82 55.90 18.27
C VAL A 35 38.60 55.68 19.76
N VAL A 36 37.35 55.60 20.22
CA VAL A 36 37.03 55.49 21.67
C VAL A 36 36.06 54.34 21.99
N PRO A 37 36.40 53.07 21.66
CA PRO A 37 35.48 51.95 21.84
C PRO A 37 35.06 51.72 23.31
N HIS A 38 35.91 52.11 24.26
CA HIS A 38 35.68 51.95 25.70
C HIS A 38 34.62 52.89 26.27
N LEU A 39 34.24 53.97 25.56
CA LEU A 39 33.19 54.91 25.99
C LEU A 39 31.82 54.62 25.35
N ILE A 40 31.76 53.63 24.47
CA ILE A 40 30.55 53.32 23.71
C ILE A 40 29.69 52.35 24.49
N ASN A 41 28.44 52.73 24.71
CA ASN A 41 27.41 51.82 25.18
C ASN A 41 26.74 51.13 23.98
N THR A 42 26.83 49.80 23.92
CA THR A 42 26.19 48.99 22.88
C THR A 42 25.00 48.25 23.47
N LYS A 43 23.82 48.47 22.90
CA LYS A 43 22.58 47.79 23.28
C LYS A 43 22.09 46.90 22.14
N TYR A 44 21.61 45.71 22.49
CA TYR A 44 20.95 44.78 21.57
C TYR A 44 19.47 44.67 21.90
N SER A 45 18.62 44.58 20.89
CA SER A 45 17.17 44.44 21.04
C SER A 45 16.55 43.60 19.93
N GLU A 46 15.34 43.10 20.17
CA GLU A 46 14.54 42.31 19.21
C GLU A 46 15.30 41.11 18.59
N PRO A 47 15.94 40.23 19.39
CA PRO A 47 16.62 39.07 18.85
C PRO A 47 15.59 38.13 18.21
N GLN A 48 15.81 37.78 16.94
CA GLN A 48 14.87 36.97 16.16
C GLN A 48 15.60 36.06 15.16
N TRP A 49 15.05 34.88 14.94
CA TRP A 49 15.48 34.00 13.86
C TRP A 49 15.17 34.64 12.51
N ARG A 50 16.14 34.63 11.59
CA ARG A 50 15.87 35.00 10.19
C ARG A 50 15.95 33.80 9.29
N GLN A 51 14.81 33.32 8.81
CA GLN A 51 14.69 32.20 7.87
C GLN A 51 15.57 32.36 6.61
N LYS A 52 15.67 33.58 6.06
CA LYS A 52 16.47 33.82 4.83
C LYS A 52 17.96 33.56 5.05
N THR A 53 18.49 33.92 6.21
CA THR A 53 19.93 33.82 6.52
C THR A 53 20.27 32.60 7.36
N GLY A 54 19.30 32.02 8.07
CA GLY A 54 19.44 30.80 8.86
C GLY A 54 20.21 30.98 10.17
N PHE A 55 20.13 32.16 10.79
CA PHE A 55 20.70 32.45 12.11
C PHE A 55 19.92 33.57 12.82
N VAL A 56 20.14 33.73 14.13
CA VAL A 56 19.50 34.77 14.93
C VAL A 56 20.22 36.12 14.74
N VAL A 57 19.44 37.15 14.46
CA VAL A 57 19.91 38.53 14.39
C VAL A 57 19.24 39.37 15.48
N ALA A 58 19.90 40.44 15.89
CA ALA A 58 19.33 41.46 16.76
C ALA A 58 19.59 42.86 16.19
N ARG A 59 18.77 43.84 16.57
CA ARG A 59 19.06 45.26 16.34
C ARG A 59 20.12 45.71 17.33
N MET A 60 21.19 46.28 16.81
CA MET A 60 22.27 46.88 17.59
C MET A 60 22.18 48.41 17.50
N GLN A 61 22.22 49.05 18.66
CA GLN A 61 22.38 50.50 18.79
C GLN A 61 23.66 50.80 19.57
N GLN A 62 24.48 51.70 19.04
CA GLN A 62 25.68 52.21 19.72
C GLN A 62 25.49 53.67 20.07
N SER A 63 25.81 54.04 21.30
CA SER A 63 25.64 55.39 21.80
C SER A 63 26.80 55.82 22.69
N ILE A 64 27.04 57.13 22.73
CA ILE A 64 27.99 57.76 23.64
C ILE A 64 27.31 58.94 24.30
N LEU A 65 27.28 58.95 25.65
CA LEU A 65 26.68 60.03 26.45
C LEU A 65 25.25 60.44 26.02
N GLY A 66 24.43 59.47 25.58
CA GLY A 66 23.05 59.71 25.12
C GLY A 66 22.91 60.04 23.63
N LEU A 67 24.01 60.26 22.90
CA LEU A 67 24.02 60.49 21.46
C LEU A 67 24.13 59.16 20.69
N ILE A 68 23.28 58.95 19.68
CA ILE A 68 23.22 57.70 18.92
C ILE A 68 24.22 57.73 17.76
N LEU A 69 25.27 56.91 17.83
CA LEU A 69 26.31 56.81 16.80
C LEU A 69 25.91 55.87 15.66
N VAL A 70 25.30 54.74 16.01
CA VAL A 70 24.78 53.74 15.07
C VAL A 70 23.38 53.36 15.51
N ALA A 71 22.39 53.55 14.63
CA ALA A 71 20.99 53.23 14.88
C ALA A 71 20.58 51.92 14.20
N ASP A 72 19.89 51.05 14.94
CA ASP A 72 19.15 49.86 14.47
C ASP A 72 19.84 48.97 13.43
N LYS A 73 21.15 48.79 13.55
CA LYS A 73 21.91 47.94 12.65
C LYS A 73 21.66 46.47 12.98
N TRP A 74 21.20 45.69 12.02
CA TRP A 74 21.07 44.23 12.18
C TRP A 74 22.44 43.57 12.26
N VAL A 75 22.69 42.82 13.33
CA VAL A 75 23.93 42.07 13.54
C VAL A 75 23.62 40.63 13.96
N SER A 76 24.59 39.72 13.75
CA SER A 76 24.50 38.34 14.25
C SER A 76 24.49 38.35 15.77
N TYR A 77 23.56 37.60 16.36
CA TYR A 77 23.40 37.49 17.80
C TYR A 77 24.19 36.32 18.41
N GLU A 78 24.85 35.49 17.57
CA GLU A 78 25.54 34.25 17.98
C GLU A 78 26.64 34.49 19.02
N LYS A 79 27.37 35.61 18.93
CA LYS A 79 28.46 35.96 19.86
C LYS A 79 27.97 36.63 21.15
N ILE A 80 26.73 37.10 21.17
CA ILE A 80 26.15 37.83 22.31
C ILE A 80 25.44 36.85 23.23
N ASP A 81 24.55 36.02 22.69
CA ASP A 81 23.87 34.98 23.45
C ASP A 81 23.76 33.69 22.62
N ALA A 82 24.81 32.87 22.73
CA ALA A 82 24.88 31.59 22.04
C ALA A 82 23.76 30.63 22.49
N LYS A 83 23.34 30.69 23.76
CA LYS A 83 22.32 29.79 24.31
C LYS A 83 20.95 30.12 23.72
N PHE A 84 20.58 31.39 23.68
CA PHE A 84 19.36 31.85 23.01
C PHE A 84 19.37 31.52 21.51
N CYS A 85 20.51 31.76 20.83
CA CYS A 85 20.66 31.41 19.43
C CYS A 85 20.48 29.91 19.17
N ARG A 86 21.03 29.07 20.06
CA ARG A 86 20.90 27.63 19.99
C ARG A 86 19.44 27.18 20.10
N GLN A 87 18.72 27.70 21.09
CA GLN A 87 17.31 27.39 21.27
C GLN A 87 16.49 27.79 20.03
N CYS A 88 16.67 29.02 19.52
CA CYS A 88 15.99 29.47 18.31
C CYS A 88 16.32 28.62 17.08
N PHE A 89 17.59 28.21 16.93
CA PHE A 89 18.01 27.34 15.83
C PHE A 89 17.30 25.99 15.85
N LEU A 90 17.21 25.35 17.02
CA LEU A 90 16.53 24.06 17.14
C LEU A 90 15.01 24.21 17.01
N GLU A 91 14.42 25.18 17.71
CA GLU A 91 12.97 25.37 17.75
C GLU A 91 12.43 25.92 16.42
N GLN A 92 12.88 27.10 16.01
CA GLN A 92 12.34 27.79 14.84
C GLN A 92 12.95 27.22 13.56
N GLY A 93 14.26 26.93 13.57
CA GLY A 93 14.94 26.35 12.42
C GLY A 93 14.49 24.93 12.11
N LEU A 94 14.60 24.00 13.07
CA LEU A 94 14.36 22.59 12.83
C LEU A 94 12.92 22.15 13.12
N ILE A 95 12.41 22.38 14.34
CA ILE A 95 11.06 21.90 14.72
C ILE A 95 9.98 22.61 13.90
N GLN A 96 10.02 23.93 13.80
CA GLN A 96 9.08 24.74 12.99
C GLN A 96 9.47 24.82 11.51
N ARG A 97 10.53 24.11 11.08
CA ARG A 97 10.95 23.96 9.68
C ARG A 97 11.28 25.26 8.95
N GLN A 98 11.74 26.29 9.67
CA GLN A 98 12.16 27.55 9.05
C GLN A 98 13.61 27.52 8.55
N LEU A 99 14.33 26.40 8.69
CA LEU A 99 15.68 26.23 8.15
C LEU A 99 15.63 25.92 6.64
N LYS A 100 16.52 26.54 5.86
CA LYS A 100 16.80 26.14 4.47
C LYS A 100 18.11 25.37 4.44
N THR A 101 18.09 24.12 4.00
CA THR A 101 19.27 23.24 3.95
C THR A 101 19.13 22.22 2.82
N ARG A 102 20.24 21.58 2.43
CA ARG A 102 20.26 20.42 1.50
C ARG A 102 20.61 19.11 2.20
N ILE A 103 20.77 19.11 3.52
CA ILE A 103 21.16 17.93 4.30
C ILE A 103 20.01 16.92 4.31
N SER A 104 20.27 15.71 3.82
CA SER A 104 19.27 14.64 3.66
C SER A 104 18.61 14.24 4.99
N GLU A 105 19.38 14.18 6.06
CA GLU A 105 18.97 13.70 7.38
C GLU A 105 18.02 14.70 8.06
N VAL A 106 18.17 16.00 7.79
CA VAL A 106 17.21 17.02 8.25
C VAL A 106 15.87 16.86 7.54
N HIS A 107 15.87 16.59 6.24
CA HIS A 107 14.64 16.30 5.50
C HIS A 107 14.01 14.98 5.94
N ALA A 108 14.82 13.97 6.26
CA ALA A 108 14.37 12.71 6.81
C ALA A 108 13.69 12.92 8.19
N PHE A 109 14.26 13.75 9.06
CA PHE A 109 13.64 14.15 10.33
C PHE A 109 12.29 14.84 10.13
N TRP A 110 12.18 15.79 9.19
CA TRP A 110 10.89 16.44 8.89
C TRP A 110 9.85 15.44 8.36
N LYS A 111 10.28 14.50 7.51
CA LYS A 111 9.42 13.42 7.03
C LYS A 111 8.99 12.48 8.16
N ALA A 112 9.88 12.19 9.10
CA ALA A 112 9.55 11.40 10.28
C ALA A 112 8.53 12.13 11.18
N LEU A 113 8.69 13.44 11.40
CA LEU A 113 7.70 14.28 12.06
C LEU A 113 6.35 14.24 11.35
N ASP A 114 6.32 14.42 10.02
CA ASP A 114 5.08 14.33 9.23
C ASP A 114 4.40 12.98 9.40
N THR A 115 5.18 11.89 9.41
CA THR A 115 4.66 10.54 9.57
C THR A 115 3.96 10.38 10.93
N VAL A 116 4.58 10.87 12.01
CA VAL A 116 3.98 10.80 13.36
C VAL A 116 2.76 11.71 13.48
N ILE A 117 2.80 12.92 12.94
CA ILE A 117 1.65 13.84 12.91
C ILE A 117 0.48 13.22 12.13
N GLU A 118 0.76 12.55 11.00
CA GLU A 118 -0.25 11.85 10.21
C GLU A 118 -0.87 10.70 11.00
N GLN A 119 -0.05 9.94 11.74
CA GLN A 119 -0.54 8.89 12.64
C GLN A 119 -1.43 9.46 13.76
N GLU A 120 -1.05 10.57 14.39
CA GLU A 120 -1.89 11.26 15.38
C GLU A 120 -3.23 11.72 14.80
N ASN A 121 -3.21 12.29 13.58
CA ASN A 121 -4.41 12.71 12.88
C ASN A 121 -5.33 11.51 12.58
N LYS A 122 -4.75 10.40 12.12
CA LYS A 122 -5.43 9.14 11.82
C LYS A 122 -6.17 8.58 13.03
N VAL A 123 -5.50 8.56 14.19
CA VAL A 123 -6.07 7.96 15.41
C VAL A 123 -6.75 8.96 16.34
N ARG A 124 -6.84 10.22 15.89
CA ARG A 124 -7.50 11.33 16.59
C ARG A 124 -7.02 11.49 18.04
N ARG A 125 -5.70 11.43 18.25
CA ARG A 125 -5.05 11.63 19.55
C ARG A 125 -3.78 12.48 19.40
N ARG A 126 -3.65 13.54 20.22
CA ARG A 126 -2.52 14.51 20.23
C ARG A 126 -1.47 14.23 21.30
N ASP A 127 -1.53 13.06 21.92
CA ASP A 127 -0.71 12.70 23.06
C ASP A 127 0.50 11.83 22.68
N ARG A 128 0.74 11.56 21.39
CA ARG A 128 1.77 10.59 20.95
C ARG A 128 3.09 11.24 20.57
N LEU A 129 3.05 12.36 19.86
CA LEU A 129 4.24 13.10 19.47
C LEU A 129 4.89 13.71 20.72
N LEU A 130 6.22 13.65 20.80
CA LEU A 130 6.98 14.38 21.81
C LEU A 130 6.59 15.86 21.80
N ASP A 131 6.44 16.47 22.98
CA ASP A 131 6.18 17.90 23.06
C ASP A 131 7.42 18.72 22.64
N ASN A 132 7.26 20.04 22.47
CA ASN A 132 8.37 20.91 22.04
C ASN A 132 9.60 20.81 22.96
N THR A 133 9.40 20.67 24.26
CA THR A 133 10.49 20.55 25.24
C THR A 133 11.27 19.25 25.03
N GLN A 134 10.55 18.14 24.82
CA GLN A 134 11.13 16.83 24.55
C GLN A 134 11.82 16.77 23.18
N LEU A 135 11.21 17.35 22.14
CA LEU A 135 11.82 17.47 20.81
C LEU A 135 13.12 18.29 20.85
N LEU A 136 13.15 19.38 21.62
CA LEU A 136 14.35 20.17 21.86
C LEU A 136 15.43 19.32 22.53
N ALA A 137 15.11 18.62 23.62
CA ALA A 137 16.05 17.76 24.32
C ALA A 137 16.60 16.63 23.41
N LEU A 138 15.76 16.06 22.55
CA LEU A 138 16.19 15.07 21.55
C LEU A 138 17.19 15.67 20.55
N LEU A 139 16.88 16.84 19.98
CA LEU A 139 17.76 17.51 19.02
C LEU A 139 19.07 18.01 19.68
N GLU A 140 19.03 18.42 20.95
CA GLU A 140 20.22 18.78 21.71
C GLU A 140 21.21 17.63 21.84
N ARG A 141 20.72 16.39 22.00
CA ARG A 141 21.57 15.19 22.08
C ARG A 141 22.14 14.79 20.72
N LYS A 142 21.42 15.07 19.62
CA LYS A 142 21.75 14.63 18.26
C LYS A 142 22.64 15.63 17.52
N ILE A 143 22.58 16.91 17.87
CA ILE A 143 23.30 17.99 17.18
C ILE A 143 24.35 18.59 18.13
N PRO A 144 25.63 18.71 17.74
CA PRO A 144 26.66 19.32 18.58
C PRO A 144 26.30 20.73 19.08
N ALA A 145 26.62 21.04 20.34
CA ALA A 145 26.21 22.28 21.03
C ALA A 145 26.70 23.59 20.38
N HIS A 146 27.82 23.56 19.65
CA HIS A 146 28.40 24.73 18.99
C HIS A 146 27.69 25.11 17.66
N ILE A 147 26.71 24.33 17.22
CA ILE A 147 25.97 24.60 15.99
C ILE A 147 24.79 25.52 16.30
N LEU A 148 24.87 26.77 15.85
CA LEU A 148 23.88 27.82 16.14
C LEU A 148 23.14 28.32 14.89
N SER A 149 23.54 27.86 13.71
CA SER A 149 23.03 28.36 12.43
C SER A 149 23.10 27.33 11.32
N ALA A 150 22.36 27.62 10.24
CA ALA A 150 22.36 26.83 9.00
C ALA A 150 23.78 26.60 8.46
N LYS A 151 24.57 27.68 8.38
CA LYS A 151 25.94 27.63 7.86
C LYS A 151 26.86 26.80 8.76
N ALA A 152 26.70 26.90 10.08
CA ALA A 152 27.44 26.08 11.03
C ALA A 152 27.08 24.59 10.86
N LEU A 153 25.79 24.26 10.72
CA LEU A 153 25.32 22.90 10.49
C LEU A 153 25.87 22.31 9.18
N GLU A 154 25.78 23.04 8.07
CA GLU A 154 26.30 22.58 6.78
C GLU A 154 27.83 22.38 6.79
N LYS A 155 28.57 23.30 7.41
CA LYS A 155 30.02 23.20 7.53
C LYS A 155 30.43 22.00 8.37
N TRP A 156 29.74 21.77 9.48
CA TRP A 156 29.96 20.61 10.33
C TRP A 156 29.63 19.32 9.57
N TYR A 157 28.46 19.22 8.94
CA TYR A 157 28.00 18.03 8.22
C TYR A 157 28.98 17.60 7.11
N LYS A 158 29.55 18.55 6.35
CA LYS A 158 30.57 18.27 5.33
C LYS A 158 31.82 17.59 5.89
N LYS A 159 32.21 17.92 7.12
CA LYS A 159 33.41 17.39 7.79
C LYS A 159 33.11 16.19 8.70
N ALA A 160 31.86 16.00 9.09
CA ALA A 160 31.40 14.91 9.91
C ALA A 160 31.66 13.56 9.24
N ASN A 161 32.13 12.58 10.00
CA ASN A 161 32.34 11.22 9.53
C ASN A 161 30.98 10.48 9.40
N THR A 162 31.00 9.25 8.90
CA THR A 162 29.77 8.45 8.71
C THR A 162 29.02 8.19 10.02
N GLN A 163 29.73 8.01 11.14
CA GLN A 163 29.14 7.76 12.46
C GLN A 163 28.38 9.00 12.97
N ASP A 164 28.99 10.17 12.85
CA ASP A 164 28.42 11.46 13.27
C ASP A 164 27.19 11.82 12.42
N ARG A 165 27.23 11.54 11.11
CA ARG A 165 26.06 11.75 10.23
C ARG A 165 24.91 10.81 10.58
N LYS A 166 25.21 9.56 10.91
CA LYS A 166 24.20 8.59 11.38
C LYS A 166 23.51 9.04 12.67
N GLN A 167 24.19 9.80 13.53
CA GLN A 167 23.56 10.36 14.72
C GLN A 167 22.47 11.38 14.40
N LEU A 168 22.45 12.02 13.22
CA LEU A 168 21.36 12.92 12.82
C LEU A 168 20.11 12.20 12.33
N ILE A 169 20.20 10.89 12.10
CA ILE A 169 19.05 10.09 11.71
C ILE A 169 18.15 9.96 12.94
N ILE A 170 16.91 10.40 12.77
CA ILE A 170 15.86 10.33 13.78
C ILE A 170 14.75 9.51 13.16
N GLU A 171 14.54 8.32 13.71
CA GLU A 171 13.47 7.44 13.25
C GLU A 171 12.11 7.89 13.83
N PRO A 172 10.98 7.62 13.15
CA PRO A 172 9.65 7.98 13.66
C PRO A 172 9.38 7.46 15.08
N SER A 173 9.92 6.29 15.45
CA SER A 173 9.78 5.71 16.78
C SER A 173 10.44 6.53 17.89
N GLU A 174 11.52 7.27 17.59
CA GLU A 174 12.19 8.16 18.55
C GLU A 174 11.39 9.45 18.82
N LEU A 175 10.42 9.77 17.97
CA LEU A 175 9.54 10.94 18.08
C LEU A 175 8.25 10.63 18.85
N LEU A 176 8.04 9.38 19.26
CA LEU A 176 6.89 8.95 20.03
C LEU A 176 7.19 9.00 21.53
N LYS A 177 6.18 9.35 22.34
CA LYS A 177 6.22 9.14 23.79
C LYS A 177 6.28 7.64 24.10
N GLN A 178 6.93 7.27 25.21
CA GLN A 178 7.19 5.87 25.59
C GLN A 178 5.91 5.01 25.75
N GLU A 179 4.77 5.63 26.04
CA GLU A 179 3.47 4.95 26.24
C GLU A 179 2.63 4.85 24.95
N ALA A 180 3.21 5.16 23.79
CA ALA A 180 2.51 5.11 22.52
C ALA A 180 2.25 3.65 22.08
N ASN A 181 1.04 3.15 22.34
CA ASN A 181 0.60 1.83 21.86
C ASN A 181 0.73 1.71 20.32
N GLN A 182 0.98 0.48 19.83
CA GLN A 182 0.85 0.15 18.41
C GLN A 182 -0.62 0.31 18.01
N LEU A 183 -0.86 0.99 16.88
CA LEU A 183 -2.18 1.28 16.36
C LEU A 183 -2.41 0.54 15.06
N PRO A 184 -3.66 0.21 14.73
CA PRO A 184 -4.01 -0.38 13.45
C PRO A 184 -3.61 0.58 12.31
N GLU A 185 -3.06 0.01 11.23
CA GLU A 185 -2.71 0.78 10.04
C GLU A 185 -4.00 1.24 9.34
N LEU A 186 -4.21 2.55 9.27
CA LEU A 186 -5.39 3.12 8.64
C LEU A 186 -5.16 3.35 7.14
N PRO A 187 -6.18 3.12 6.29
CA PRO A 187 -6.02 3.14 4.85
C PRO A 187 -5.66 4.53 4.31
N ASN A 188 -4.75 4.58 3.35
CA ASN A 188 -4.41 5.84 2.64
C ASN A 188 -5.31 6.10 1.43
N PHE A 189 -6.10 5.10 1.03
CA PHE A 189 -6.95 5.17 -0.15
C PHE A 189 -8.30 4.53 0.13
N TRP A 190 -9.34 5.13 -0.44
CA TRP A 190 -10.68 4.61 -0.49
C TRP A 190 -10.93 3.96 -1.85
N SER A 191 -11.36 2.70 -1.88
CA SER A 191 -11.59 1.98 -3.13
C SER A 191 -13.03 2.15 -3.59
N VAL A 192 -13.23 2.62 -4.83
CA VAL A 192 -14.54 2.71 -5.48
C VAL A 192 -14.47 2.05 -6.86
N GLY A 193 -15.12 0.91 -7.01
CA GLY A 193 -14.98 0.07 -8.20
C GLY A 193 -13.52 -0.30 -8.45
N ARG A 194 -12.96 0.14 -9.59
CA ARG A 194 -11.54 -0.03 -9.94
C ARG A 194 -10.65 1.16 -9.55
N SER A 195 -11.21 2.23 -8.99
CA SER A 195 -10.49 3.46 -8.67
C SER A 195 -10.06 3.49 -7.20
N LYS A 196 -8.87 4.03 -6.91
CA LYS A 196 -8.40 4.32 -5.55
C LYS A 196 -8.39 5.84 -5.34
N LEU A 197 -9.23 6.32 -4.43
CA LEU A 197 -9.36 7.73 -4.08
C LEU A 197 -8.47 8.05 -2.87
N PRO A 198 -7.53 9.00 -2.95
CA PRO A 198 -6.66 9.35 -1.84
C PRO A 198 -7.44 9.84 -0.63
N MET A 199 -7.04 9.39 0.56
CA MET A 199 -7.58 9.82 1.85
C MET A 199 -6.56 10.68 2.59
N SER A 200 -7.04 11.70 3.28
CA SER A 200 -6.24 12.48 4.23
C SER A 200 -7.00 12.64 5.54
N TYR A 201 -6.26 12.66 6.64
CA TYR A 201 -6.80 12.68 7.98
C TYR A 201 -6.42 13.99 8.66
N ARG A 202 -7.38 14.61 9.35
CA ARG A 202 -7.15 15.79 10.18
C ARG A 202 -7.82 15.59 11.53
N PHE A 203 -7.06 15.81 12.60
CA PHE A 203 -7.62 15.85 13.95
C PHE A 203 -7.53 17.25 14.52
N GLU A 204 -8.61 18.01 14.35
CA GLU A 204 -8.69 19.39 14.83
C GLU A 204 -10.14 19.70 15.21
N PRO A 205 -10.56 19.33 16.44
CA PRO A 205 -11.93 19.50 16.89
C PRO A 205 -12.43 20.95 16.68
N GLY A 206 -13.59 21.09 16.03
CA GLY A 206 -14.19 22.39 15.71
C GLY A 206 -13.77 22.98 14.36
N HIS A 207 -12.73 22.44 13.71
CA HIS A 207 -12.34 22.87 12.36
C HIS A 207 -13.30 22.30 11.29
N GLU A 208 -13.59 23.06 10.23
CA GLU A 208 -14.48 22.63 9.15
C GLU A 208 -13.98 21.40 8.39
N GLU A 209 -12.67 21.18 8.38
CA GLU A 209 -12.01 20.02 7.75
C GLU A 209 -11.66 18.90 8.73
N ASP A 210 -12.16 18.93 9.97
CA ASP A 210 -11.92 17.86 10.94
C ASP A 210 -12.49 16.52 10.44
N GLY A 211 -11.72 15.45 10.63
CA GLY A 211 -12.07 14.09 10.23
C GLY A 211 -11.33 13.59 9.00
N VAL A 212 -12.03 12.78 8.21
CA VAL A 212 -11.52 12.13 7.01
C VAL A 212 -11.93 12.93 5.79
N CYS A 213 -10.96 13.25 4.95
CA CYS A 213 -11.16 13.88 3.66
C CYS A 213 -10.78 12.93 2.53
N ILE A 214 -11.66 12.76 1.54
CA ILE A 214 -11.43 11.93 0.35
C ILE A 214 -11.31 12.84 -0.86
N LYS A 215 -10.20 12.71 -1.59
CA LYS A 215 -9.99 13.45 -2.84
C LYS A 215 -10.70 12.73 -3.98
N VAL A 216 -11.65 13.42 -4.61
CA VAL A 216 -12.49 12.91 -5.68
C VAL A 216 -12.13 13.63 -6.99
N PRO A 217 -11.56 12.93 -7.98
CA PRO A 217 -11.43 13.48 -9.32
C PRO A 217 -12.78 13.92 -9.89
N LEU A 218 -12.83 15.10 -10.52
CA LEU A 218 -14.03 15.60 -11.18
C LEU A 218 -14.65 14.57 -12.15
N SER A 219 -13.82 13.78 -12.85
CA SER A 219 -14.26 12.74 -13.78
C SER A 219 -15.02 11.59 -13.11
N LEU A 220 -14.77 11.32 -11.82
CA LEU A 220 -15.43 10.27 -11.05
C LEU A 220 -16.62 10.78 -10.23
N LEU A 221 -16.76 12.10 -10.05
CA LEU A 221 -17.78 12.69 -9.20
C LEU A 221 -19.21 12.24 -9.54
N SER A 222 -19.51 12.07 -10.84
CA SER A 222 -20.84 11.66 -11.31
C SER A 222 -21.12 10.16 -11.18
N SER A 223 -20.10 9.33 -11.04
CA SER A 223 -20.22 7.86 -10.97
C SER A 223 -20.26 7.33 -9.54
N ILE A 224 -19.90 8.14 -8.55
CA ILE A 224 -19.86 7.73 -7.14
C ILE A 224 -21.17 8.07 -6.42
N SER A 225 -21.52 7.26 -5.43
CA SER A 225 -22.74 7.46 -4.64
C SER A 225 -22.47 7.41 -3.14
N MET A 226 -23.25 8.15 -2.33
CA MET A 226 -23.05 8.21 -0.87
C MET A 226 -23.17 6.84 -0.19
N ALA A 227 -23.93 5.90 -0.77
CA ALA A 227 -24.08 4.55 -0.27
C ALA A 227 -22.74 3.79 -0.19
N GLU A 228 -21.81 4.07 -1.11
CA GLU A 228 -20.45 3.50 -1.10
C GLU A 228 -19.60 4.03 0.05
N PHE A 229 -20.04 5.12 0.69
CA PHE A 229 -19.32 5.83 1.75
C PHE A 229 -19.94 5.65 3.16
N GLU A 230 -20.97 4.80 3.30
CA GLU A 230 -21.74 4.68 4.55
C GLU A 230 -20.94 4.08 5.71
N TYR A 231 -20.19 3.00 5.46
CA TYR A 231 -19.40 2.28 6.45
C TYR A 231 -17.98 2.83 6.65
N SER A 232 -17.64 3.88 5.91
CA SER A 232 -16.35 4.04 5.26
C SER A 232 -15.19 4.52 6.10
N ILE A 233 -15.34 4.43 7.42
CA ILE A 233 -14.24 4.65 8.33
C ILE A 233 -14.34 3.55 9.39
N PRO A 234 -13.75 2.36 9.16
CA PRO A 234 -13.95 1.19 10.03
C PRO A 234 -13.70 1.49 11.51
N TYR A 235 -12.70 2.32 11.82
CA TYR A 235 -12.38 2.71 13.21
C TYR A 235 -13.32 3.76 13.81
N LEU A 236 -14.01 4.58 13.00
CA LEU A 236 -15.02 5.54 13.47
C LEU A 236 -16.44 5.01 13.35
N LEU A 237 -16.64 3.82 12.75
CA LEU A 237 -17.96 3.25 12.53
C LEU A 237 -18.70 3.05 13.86
N ARG A 238 -17.99 2.61 14.89
CA ARG A 238 -18.51 2.50 16.25
C ARG A 238 -19.04 3.84 16.77
N ASP A 239 -18.21 4.88 16.72
CA ASP A 239 -18.57 6.21 17.21
C ASP A 239 -19.70 6.84 16.38
N LYS A 240 -19.73 6.57 15.07
CA LYS A 240 -20.83 6.93 14.17
C LYS A 240 -22.14 6.27 14.59
N MET A 241 -22.15 4.95 14.85
CA MET A 241 -23.34 4.25 15.34
C MET A 241 -23.79 4.79 16.70
N ILE A 242 -22.87 5.07 17.62
CA ILE A 242 -23.19 5.68 18.92
C ILE A 242 -23.82 7.05 18.74
N ALA A 243 -23.25 7.91 17.88
CA ALA A 243 -23.77 9.23 17.61
C ALA A 243 -25.18 9.17 16.98
N LEU A 244 -25.39 8.26 16.02
CA LEU A 244 -26.70 7.98 15.44
C LEU A 244 -27.72 7.53 16.51
N ILE A 245 -27.37 6.56 17.36
CA ILE A 245 -28.28 6.10 18.43
C ILE A 245 -28.59 7.24 19.41
N LYS A 246 -27.59 8.05 19.78
CA LYS A 246 -27.76 9.20 20.68
C LYS A 246 -28.59 10.33 20.05
N GLY A 247 -28.56 10.47 18.73
CA GLY A 247 -29.31 11.47 17.97
C GLY A 247 -30.79 11.14 17.80
N LEU A 248 -31.21 9.88 18.03
CA LEU A 248 -32.61 9.48 17.92
C LEU A 248 -33.53 10.30 18.86
N PRO A 249 -34.80 10.52 18.47
CA PRO A 249 -35.78 11.19 19.32
C PRO A 249 -35.86 10.58 20.72
N LYS A 250 -36.03 11.41 21.76
CA LYS A 250 -36.03 10.97 23.17
C LYS A 250 -36.97 9.78 23.43
N ARG A 251 -38.13 9.74 22.76
CA ARG A 251 -39.13 8.66 22.85
C ARG A 251 -38.59 7.30 22.40
N ILE A 252 -37.66 7.28 21.44
CA ILE A 252 -37.05 6.10 20.84
C ILE A 252 -35.74 5.77 21.56
N ARG A 253 -34.85 6.75 21.70
CA ARG A 253 -33.51 6.61 22.28
C ARG A 253 -33.48 5.95 23.66
N LYS A 254 -34.52 6.16 24.49
CA LYS A 254 -34.61 5.55 25.83
C LYS A 254 -34.55 4.02 25.84
N HIS A 255 -34.87 3.36 24.72
CA HIS A 255 -34.82 1.91 24.57
C HIS A 255 -33.42 1.39 24.15
N PHE A 256 -32.50 2.30 23.85
CA PHE A 256 -31.14 1.99 23.37
C PHE A 256 -30.07 2.52 24.32
N ILE A 257 -30.33 2.46 25.63
CA ILE A 257 -29.39 2.87 26.69
C ILE A 257 -28.85 1.60 27.36
N PRO A 258 -27.52 1.41 27.45
CA PRO A 258 -26.44 2.30 27.00
C PRO A 258 -26.18 2.24 25.49
N ALA A 259 -26.11 3.41 24.83
CA ALA A 259 -25.86 3.49 23.38
C ALA A 259 -24.57 2.77 22.89
N PRO A 260 -23.45 2.78 23.65
CA PRO A 260 -22.26 2.01 23.28
C PRO A 260 -22.52 0.51 23.12
N ASP A 261 -23.28 -0.10 24.04
CA ASP A 261 -23.54 -1.53 24.04
C ASP A 261 -24.35 -1.95 22.80
N PHE A 262 -25.32 -1.12 22.40
CA PHE A 262 -26.09 -1.32 21.18
C PHE A 262 -25.23 -1.14 19.92
N ALA A 263 -24.32 -0.16 19.90
CA ALA A 263 -23.38 0.01 18.79
C ALA A 263 -22.44 -1.20 18.65
N ASP A 264 -21.92 -1.72 19.76
CA ASP A 264 -21.07 -2.92 19.78
C ASP A 264 -21.85 -4.15 19.30
N ALA A 265 -23.11 -4.30 19.72
CA ALA A 265 -23.98 -5.37 19.25
C ALA A 265 -24.33 -5.26 17.77
N LEU A 266 -24.45 -4.04 17.22
CA LEU A 266 -24.65 -3.81 15.79
C LEU A 266 -23.41 -4.17 14.97
N LEU A 267 -22.22 -3.74 15.41
CA LEU A 267 -20.95 -4.08 14.77
C LEU A 267 -20.74 -5.60 14.68
N ALA A 268 -21.16 -6.35 15.71
CA ALA A 268 -21.06 -7.80 15.72
C ALA A 268 -22.06 -8.53 14.81
N ARG A 269 -23.13 -7.86 14.36
CA ARG A 269 -24.25 -8.48 13.61
C ARG A 269 -24.36 -8.05 12.16
N ILE A 270 -23.99 -6.81 11.83
CA ILE A 270 -24.12 -6.26 10.48
C ILE A 270 -23.06 -6.86 9.57
N ASP A 271 -23.49 -7.42 8.43
CA ASP A 271 -22.58 -7.81 7.35
C ASP A 271 -22.36 -6.60 6.42
N THR A 272 -21.27 -5.86 6.65
CA THR A 272 -20.93 -4.63 5.91
C THR A 272 -20.71 -4.85 4.40
N SER A 273 -20.50 -6.10 3.97
CA SER A 273 -20.33 -6.45 2.55
C SER A 273 -21.66 -6.62 1.81
N LYS A 274 -22.77 -6.87 2.54
CA LYS A 274 -24.08 -7.22 1.95
C LYS A 274 -25.19 -6.26 2.29
N GLU A 275 -25.09 -5.55 3.40
CA GLU A 275 -26.18 -4.71 3.91
C GLU A 275 -25.81 -3.23 3.83
N ARG A 276 -26.79 -2.33 3.67
CA ARG A 276 -26.60 -0.88 3.82
C ARG A 276 -26.73 -0.48 5.28
N LEU A 277 -26.00 0.55 5.71
CA LEU A 277 -25.83 0.86 7.14
C LEU A 277 -27.17 1.14 7.82
N TYR A 278 -27.93 2.11 7.32
CA TYR A 278 -29.17 2.52 7.97
C TYR A 278 -30.26 1.42 7.99
N PRO A 279 -30.54 0.72 6.87
CA PRO A 279 -31.46 -0.43 6.90
C PRO A 279 -31.01 -1.55 7.84
N ALA A 280 -29.72 -1.84 7.90
CA ALA A 280 -29.18 -2.86 8.79
C ALA A 280 -29.34 -2.46 10.26
N MET A 281 -29.05 -1.19 10.60
CA MET A 281 -29.28 -0.66 11.94
C MET A 281 -30.74 -0.76 12.35
N VAL A 282 -31.68 -0.35 11.48
CA VAL A 282 -33.13 -0.47 11.73
C VAL A 282 -33.52 -1.92 12.02
N LYS A 283 -33.16 -2.83 11.12
CA LYS A 283 -33.46 -4.27 11.23
C LYS A 283 -32.93 -4.86 12.54
N HIS A 284 -31.67 -4.62 12.86
CA HIS A 284 -31.04 -5.26 14.01
C HIS A 284 -31.44 -4.62 15.35
N LEU A 285 -31.64 -3.30 15.41
CA LEU A 285 -32.16 -2.65 16.63
C LEU A 285 -33.58 -3.10 16.94
N GLN A 286 -34.43 -3.26 15.91
CA GLN A 286 -35.78 -3.81 16.09
C GLN A 286 -35.74 -5.26 16.57
N GLN A 287 -34.85 -6.10 16.03
CA GLN A 287 -34.67 -7.47 16.51
C GLN A 287 -34.17 -7.55 17.97
N MET A 288 -33.38 -6.56 18.41
CA MET A 288 -32.86 -6.52 19.79
C MET A 288 -33.91 -6.06 20.80
N THR A 289 -34.78 -5.13 20.44
CA THR A 289 -35.62 -4.39 21.41
C THR A 289 -37.12 -4.46 21.14
N GLY A 290 -37.54 -4.91 19.95
CA GLY A 290 -38.93 -4.86 19.48
C GLY A 290 -39.40 -3.47 19.05
N VAL A 291 -38.60 -2.42 19.23
CA VAL A 291 -38.95 -1.05 18.88
C VAL A 291 -38.63 -0.78 17.41
N SER A 292 -39.61 -0.28 16.66
CA SER A 292 -39.42 0.15 15.28
C SER A 292 -38.77 1.53 15.23
N VAL A 293 -37.71 1.65 14.42
CA VAL A 293 -37.02 2.89 14.08
C VAL A 293 -37.04 2.99 12.56
N SER A 294 -37.29 4.17 11.99
CA SER A 294 -37.28 4.33 10.53
C SER A 294 -35.90 4.76 10.02
N VAL A 295 -35.64 4.57 8.72
CA VAL A 295 -34.39 5.05 8.09
C VAL A 295 -34.36 6.58 8.07
N GLU A 296 -35.50 7.22 7.87
CA GLU A 296 -35.66 8.68 7.85
C GLU A 296 -35.30 9.29 9.22
N GLU A 297 -35.65 8.61 10.32
CA GLU A 297 -35.29 9.04 11.67
C GLU A 297 -33.76 9.07 11.87
N PHE A 298 -33.01 8.18 11.22
CA PHE A 298 -31.55 8.24 11.23
C PHE A 298 -30.98 9.28 10.26
N MET A 299 -31.58 9.46 9.08
CA MET A 299 -31.11 10.42 8.08
C MET A 299 -31.25 11.88 8.54
N GLN A 300 -32.17 12.17 9.46
CA GLN A 300 -32.36 13.50 10.06
C GLN A 300 -31.34 13.84 11.14
N ILE A 301 -30.46 12.91 11.52
CA ILE A 301 -29.50 13.11 12.60
C ILE A 301 -28.27 13.82 12.08
N GLU A 302 -28.01 15.01 12.61
CA GLU A 302 -26.76 15.72 12.37
C GLU A 302 -25.62 15.05 13.14
N LEU A 303 -24.67 14.50 12.38
CA LEU A 303 -23.46 13.91 12.93
C LEU A 303 -22.35 14.96 13.09
N PRO A 304 -21.52 14.85 14.16
CA PRO A 304 -20.27 15.59 14.25
C PRO A 304 -19.45 15.51 12.97
N ASN A 305 -18.83 16.63 12.59
CA ASN A 305 -18.06 16.78 11.34
C ASN A 305 -17.08 15.65 11.07
N HIS A 306 -16.41 15.13 12.10
CA HIS A 306 -15.39 14.10 11.96
C HIS A 306 -15.93 12.68 11.71
N LEU A 307 -17.23 12.46 11.94
CA LEU A 307 -17.91 11.19 11.64
C LEU A 307 -18.50 11.19 10.21
N ASN A 308 -18.43 12.33 9.53
CA ASN A 308 -18.80 12.49 8.14
C ASN A 308 -17.56 12.65 7.27
N ILE A 309 -17.59 12.05 6.09
CA ILE A 309 -16.53 12.21 5.10
C ILE A 309 -16.64 13.59 4.47
N LEU A 310 -15.52 14.31 4.43
CA LEU A 310 -15.35 15.49 3.60
C LEU A 310 -14.89 15.06 2.21
N PHE A 311 -15.63 15.43 1.16
CA PHE A 311 -15.20 15.20 -0.21
C PHE A 311 -14.50 16.44 -0.74
N ASP A 312 -13.29 16.28 -1.27
CA ASP A 312 -12.49 17.32 -1.93
C ASP A 312 -12.46 17.03 -3.43
N VAL A 313 -13.27 17.75 -4.19
CA VAL A 313 -13.33 17.60 -5.65
C VAL A 313 -12.14 18.31 -6.26
N VAL A 314 -11.33 17.56 -7.01
CA VAL A 314 -10.11 18.08 -7.64
C VAL A 314 -10.18 18.04 -9.16
N ASP A 315 -9.52 19.01 -9.80
CA ASP A 315 -9.39 19.09 -11.25
C ASP A 315 -8.28 18.20 -11.83
N GLY A 316 -8.04 18.33 -13.13
CA GLY A 316 -6.98 17.66 -13.89
C GLY A 316 -5.56 17.77 -13.29
N SER A 317 -5.29 18.87 -12.57
CA SER A 317 -4.00 19.23 -11.97
C SER A 317 -3.90 18.88 -10.48
N GLY A 318 -4.98 18.38 -9.87
CA GLY A 318 -5.07 18.11 -8.43
C GLY A 318 -5.43 19.34 -7.60
N LYS A 319 -5.83 20.45 -8.24
CA LYS A 319 -6.30 21.65 -7.55
C LYS A 319 -7.73 21.44 -7.07
N THR A 320 -8.00 21.79 -5.82
CA THR A 320 -9.35 21.77 -5.24
C THR A 320 -10.28 22.73 -6.00
N LEU A 321 -11.39 22.19 -6.48
CA LEU A 321 -12.51 22.91 -7.08
C LEU A 321 -13.54 23.27 -6.02
N ALA A 322 -13.92 22.30 -5.17
CA ALA A 322 -14.84 22.49 -4.07
C ALA A 322 -14.70 21.38 -3.03
N LYS A 323 -15.03 21.70 -1.77
CA LYS A 323 -15.17 20.72 -0.70
C LYS A 323 -16.59 20.74 -0.13
N SER A 324 -17.15 19.58 0.18
CA SER A 324 -18.40 19.46 0.94
C SER A 324 -18.51 18.07 1.56
N ARG A 325 -19.31 17.95 2.61
CA ARG A 325 -19.75 16.66 3.17
C ARG A 325 -20.99 16.11 2.47
N ASP A 326 -21.65 16.95 1.68
CA ASP A 326 -22.76 16.55 0.83
C ASP A 326 -22.26 16.31 -0.61
N LEU A 327 -22.19 15.03 -0.96
CA LEU A 327 -21.78 14.60 -2.30
C LEU A 327 -22.76 15.07 -3.38
N PHE A 328 -24.06 15.13 -3.07
CA PHE A 328 -25.09 15.57 -4.01
C PHE A 328 -24.98 17.07 -4.28
N GLU A 329 -24.67 17.86 -3.25
CA GLU A 329 -24.38 19.29 -3.40
C GLU A 329 -23.20 19.52 -4.37
N LEU A 330 -22.12 18.73 -4.24
CA LEU A 330 -20.96 18.80 -5.14
C LEU A 330 -21.32 18.41 -6.57
N GLN A 331 -22.11 17.35 -6.75
CA GLN A 331 -22.60 16.93 -8.07
C GLN A 331 -23.48 18.00 -8.72
N GLN A 332 -24.34 18.68 -7.95
CA GLN A 332 -25.14 19.80 -8.44
C GLN A 332 -24.28 21.02 -8.79
N LYS A 333 -23.32 21.39 -7.93
CA LYS A 333 -22.36 22.46 -8.20
C LYS A 333 -21.59 22.19 -9.50
N ALA A 334 -21.13 20.96 -9.71
CA ALA A 334 -20.43 20.55 -10.92
C ALA A 334 -21.28 20.73 -12.20
N LYS A 335 -22.56 20.35 -12.14
CA LYS A 335 -23.53 20.53 -13.24
C LYS A 335 -23.82 22.01 -13.48
N ASN A 336 -24.14 22.77 -12.44
CA ASN A 336 -24.54 24.18 -12.54
C ASN A 336 -23.40 25.09 -13.01
N GLN A 337 -22.17 24.79 -12.60
CA GLN A 337 -20.98 25.57 -12.97
C GLN A 337 -20.28 25.05 -14.24
N ASN A 338 -20.84 24.04 -14.93
CA ASN A 338 -20.26 23.42 -16.13
C ASN A 338 -18.78 23.07 -15.95
N TRP A 339 -18.41 22.46 -14.81
CA TRP A 339 -17.03 22.04 -14.57
C TRP A 339 -16.60 21.06 -15.65
N LYS A 340 -15.64 21.47 -16.49
CA LYS A 340 -15.12 20.63 -17.57
C LYS A 340 -14.01 19.75 -17.03
N VAL A 341 -14.10 18.45 -17.32
CA VAL A 341 -12.98 17.53 -17.14
C VAL A 341 -11.83 18.05 -18.03
N GLY A 342 -10.76 18.51 -17.41
CA GLY A 342 -9.57 18.98 -18.14
C GLY A 342 -9.03 17.87 -19.04
N LYS A 343 -8.47 18.23 -20.20
CA LYS A 343 -7.79 17.26 -21.07
C LYS A 343 -6.65 16.61 -20.28
N ALA A 344 -6.74 15.30 -20.03
CA ALA A 344 -5.67 14.53 -19.40
C ALA A 344 -4.35 14.67 -20.20
N PRO A 345 -3.18 14.67 -19.54
CA PRO A 345 -1.91 14.63 -20.25
C PRO A 345 -1.83 13.37 -21.12
N LYS A 346 -1.77 13.57 -22.43
CA LYS A 346 -2.04 12.56 -23.47
C LYS A 346 -0.83 11.68 -23.88
N ALA A 347 0.28 11.67 -23.13
CA ALA A 347 1.56 11.29 -23.73
C ALA A 347 2.01 9.81 -23.61
N GLN A 348 1.43 8.98 -22.72
CA GLN A 348 1.95 7.60 -22.52
C GLN A 348 0.93 6.44 -22.60
N LYS A 349 -0.38 6.69 -22.42
CA LYS A 349 -1.41 5.62 -22.51
C LYS A 349 -1.61 5.09 -23.94
N SER A 350 -1.53 5.97 -24.94
CA SER A 350 -1.83 5.61 -26.34
C SER A 350 -0.84 4.62 -26.97
N THR A 351 0.37 4.48 -26.42
CA THR A 351 1.39 3.56 -26.97
C THR A 351 1.05 2.10 -26.69
N PHE A 352 0.39 1.80 -25.57
CA PHE A 352 0.09 0.42 -25.14
C PHE A 352 -1.35 0.00 -25.49
N GLU A 353 -2.31 0.92 -25.52
CA GLU A 353 -3.72 0.62 -25.86
C GLU A 353 -3.91 0.08 -27.28
N ASN A 354 -3.00 0.41 -28.21
CA ASN A 354 -3.05 -0.07 -29.60
C ASN A 354 -2.36 -1.43 -29.82
N LEU A 355 -1.72 -2.00 -28.80
CA LEU A 355 -0.98 -3.25 -28.90
C LEU A 355 -1.89 -4.44 -28.55
N SER A 356 -2.65 -4.89 -29.54
CA SER A 356 -3.58 -6.02 -29.47
C SER A 356 -3.47 -6.92 -30.69
N ASN A 357 -3.97 -8.15 -30.60
CA ASN A 357 -3.87 -9.16 -31.66
C ASN A 357 -2.42 -9.47 -32.08
N LEU A 358 -1.48 -9.41 -31.14
CA LEU A 358 -0.07 -9.68 -31.40
C LEU A 358 0.17 -11.20 -31.45
N THR A 359 0.90 -11.65 -32.47
CA THR A 359 1.38 -13.03 -32.60
C THR A 359 2.91 -13.13 -32.52
N GLN A 360 3.57 -11.98 -32.32
CA GLN A 360 5.01 -11.85 -32.14
C GLN A 360 5.29 -10.92 -30.97
N TRP A 361 6.49 -10.99 -30.40
CA TRP A 361 6.89 -10.09 -29.32
C TRP A 361 6.81 -8.63 -29.79
N PRO A 362 6.19 -7.71 -29.02
CA PRO A 362 6.06 -6.32 -29.43
C PRO A 362 7.43 -5.63 -29.49
N GLU A 363 7.63 -4.68 -30.40
CA GLU A 363 8.88 -3.91 -30.55
C GLU A 363 9.09 -2.87 -29.42
N ILE A 364 8.75 -3.24 -28.18
CA ILE A 364 8.88 -2.43 -26.98
C ILE A 364 9.31 -3.29 -25.79
N ASP A 365 10.08 -2.70 -24.89
CA ASP A 365 10.42 -3.31 -23.60
C ASP A 365 9.30 -3.01 -22.58
N LEU A 366 8.86 -4.05 -21.86
CA LEU A 366 7.79 -3.98 -20.87
C LEU A 366 8.29 -3.54 -19.47
N LEU A 367 9.58 -3.23 -19.30
CA LEU A 367 10.18 -2.91 -17.98
C LEU A 367 9.71 -1.58 -17.36
N LYS A 368 9.19 -0.65 -18.16
CA LYS A 368 8.94 0.72 -17.70
C LYS A 368 7.59 0.82 -16.99
N CYS A 369 7.63 0.95 -15.67
CA CYS A 369 6.52 1.51 -14.90
C CYS A 369 6.12 2.86 -15.52
N ILE A 370 4.83 3.02 -15.78
CA ILE A 370 4.26 4.24 -16.31
C ILE A 370 3.56 4.96 -15.17
N GLU A 371 3.94 6.20 -14.95
CA GLU A 371 3.24 7.09 -14.03
C GLU A 371 2.18 7.85 -14.84
N THR A 372 0.95 7.37 -14.81
CA THR A 372 -0.16 8.10 -15.43
C THR A 372 -0.73 9.07 -14.41
N SER A 373 -0.63 10.38 -14.70
CA SER A 373 -1.33 11.39 -13.93
C SER A 373 -2.74 11.56 -14.50
N HIS A 374 -3.74 11.18 -13.73
CA HIS A 374 -5.13 11.52 -14.03
C HIS A 374 -5.67 12.35 -12.86
N SER A 375 -6.02 13.61 -13.13
CA SER A 375 -6.62 14.49 -12.13
C SER A 375 -5.76 14.73 -10.88
N GLY A 376 -4.45 14.98 -11.08
CA GLY A 376 -3.49 15.17 -9.99
C GLY A 376 -3.12 13.92 -9.19
N ILE A 377 -3.67 12.75 -9.54
CA ILE A 377 -3.35 11.46 -8.93
C ILE A 377 -2.32 10.76 -9.82
N VAL A 378 -1.16 10.44 -9.25
CA VAL A 378 -0.14 9.62 -9.93
C VAL A 378 -0.49 8.15 -9.71
N ILE A 379 -1.02 7.51 -10.75
CA ILE A 379 -1.27 6.06 -10.76
C ILE A 379 -0.08 5.41 -11.46
N LYS A 380 0.65 4.58 -10.71
CA LYS A 380 1.68 3.69 -11.24
C LYS A 380 1.00 2.50 -11.90
N GLN A 381 1.23 2.33 -13.20
CA GLN A 381 0.75 1.19 -13.96
C GLN A 381 1.95 0.48 -14.61
N TRP A 382 1.87 -0.83 -14.72
CA TRP A 382 2.88 -1.66 -15.36
C TRP A 382 2.29 -2.28 -16.62
N PRO A 383 2.98 -2.24 -17.76
CA PRO A 383 2.53 -2.96 -18.95
C PRO A 383 2.71 -4.46 -18.72
N ALA A 384 1.69 -5.21 -19.11
CA ALA A 384 1.61 -6.65 -18.97
C ALA A 384 1.17 -7.28 -20.29
N LEU A 385 1.83 -8.37 -20.68
CA LEU A 385 1.44 -9.14 -21.87
C LEU A 385 0.32 -10.11 -21.49
N MET A 386 -0.92 -9.85 -21.90
CA MET A 386 -2.09 -10.69 -21.61
C MET A 386 -2.34 -11.72 -22.72
N ASP A 387 -2.61 -12.97 -22.33
CA ASP A 387 -3.07 -14.04 -23.22
C ASP A 387 -4.53 -13.79 -23.65
N GLU A 388 -4.79 -13.67 -24.95
CA GLU A 388 -6.12 -13.57 -25.57
C GLU A 388 -6.49 -14.87 -26.35
N GLY A 389 -5.76 -15.97 -26.11
CA GLY A 389 -6.00 -17.31 -26.66
C GLY A 389 -5.39 -17.53 -28.04
N GLN A 390 -5.81 -16.76 -29.04
CA GLN A 390 -5.25 -16.83 -30.40
C GLN A 390 -4.19 -15.76 -30.67
N SER A 391 -3.98 -14.86 -29.71
CA SER A 391 -3.04 -13.76 -29.77
C SER A 391 -2.72 -13.29 -28.36
N VAL A 392 -1.88 -12.27 -28.24
CA VAL A 392 -1.67 -11.56 -26.99
C VAL A 392 -1.90 -10.06 -27.18
N ALA A 393 -2.11 -9.36 -26.07
CA ALA A 393 -2.19 -7.92 -26.05
C ALA A 393 -1.38 -7.33 -24.90
N VAL A 394 -0.91 -6.09 -25.05
CA VAL A 394 -0.30 -5.37 -23.95
C VAL A 394 -1.37 -4.53 -23.25
N ARG A 395 -1.48 -4.69 -21.92
CA ARG A 395 -2.43 -3.96 -21.08
C ARG A 395 -1.72 -3.38 -19.87
N LEU A 396 -2.16 -2.21 -19.43
CA LEU A 396 -1.66 -1.59 -18.20
C LEU A 396 -2.42 -2.14 -16.99
N VAL A 397 -1.68 -2.60 -15.98
CA VAL A 397 -2.23 -3.09 -14.71
C VAL A 397 -1.61 -2.34 -13.53
N ASP A 398 -2.35 -2.23 -12.43
CA ASP A 398 -1.97 -1.37 -11.30
C ASP A 398 -1.10 -2.08 -10.24
N ASN A 399 -0.75 -3.35 -10.48
CA ASN A 399 0.07 -4.16 -9.58
C ASN A 399 1.25 -4.79 -10.33
N HIS A 400 2.46 -4.58 -9.81
CA HIS A 400 3.69 -5.08 -10.42
C HIS A 400 3.79 -6.61 -10.46
N GLN A 401 3.40 -7.32 -9.39
CA GLN A 401 3.41 -8.79 -9.36
C GLN A 401 2.39 -9.37 -10.34
N GLN A 402 1.21 -8.73 -10.44
CA GLN A 402 0.22 -9.10 -11.44
C GLN A 402 0.76 -8.94 -12.86
N ALA A 403 1.45 -7.82 -13.13
CA ALA A 403 2.05 -7.56 -14.43
C ALA A 403 3.06 -8.64 -14.82
N GLN A 404 3.90 -9.07 -13.87
CA GLN A 404 4.87 -10.14 -14.08
C GLN A 404 4.19 -11.47 -14.38
N TYR A 405 3.18 -11.85 -13.57
CA TYR A 405 2.43 -13.10 -13.78
C TYR A 405 1.74 -13.13 -15.14
N LEU A 406 1.00 -12.06 -15.49
CA LEU A 406 0.34 -11.96 -16.78
C LEU A 406 1.36 -12.02 -17.91
N THR A 407 2.45 -11.26 -17.82
CA THR A 407 3.49 -11.23 -18.85
C THR A 407 4.10 -12.61 -19.09
N GLN A 408 4.30 -13.38 -18.03
CA GLN A 408 4.77 -14.76 -18.13
C GLN A 408 3.77 -15.63 -18.91
N GLN A 409 2.47 -15.54 -18.61
CA GLN A 409 1.41 -16.27 -19.35
C GLN A 409 1.31 -15.82 -20.81
N GLY A 410 1.37 -14.52 -21.08
CA GLY A 410 1.40 -13.98 -22.44
C GLY A 410 2.65 -14.43 -23.21
N ALA A 411 3.81 -14.52 -22.56
CA ALA A 411 5.04 -15.00 -23.19
C ALA A 411 4.93 -16.48 -23.57
N VAL A 412 4.33 -17.31 -22.71
CA VAL A 412 4.01 -18.72 -23.00
C VAL A 412 3.11 -18.80 -24.24
N ARG A 413 2.06 -17.98 -24.33
CA ARG A 413 1.18 -17.94 -25.51
C ARG A 413 1.94 -17.56 -26.77
N LEU A 414 2.77 -16.50 -26.74
CA LEU A 414 3.56 -16.10 -27.91
C LEU A 414 4.52 -17.20 -28.37
N LEU A 415 5.22 -17.85 -27.44
CA LEU A 415 6.10 -18.98 -27.74
C LEU A 415 5.32 -20.14 -28.37
N PHE A 416 4.08 -20.40 -27.92
CA PHE A 416 3.22 -21.40 -28.55
C PHE A 416 2.86 -21.01 -29.99
N LEU A 417 2.48 -19.74 -30.22
CA LEU A 417 2.12 -19.22 -31.55
C LEU A 417 3.30 -19.22 -32.54
N GLU A 418 4.54 -19.08 -32.07
CA GLU A 418 5.74 -19.24 -32.92
C GLU A 418 5.99 -20.70 -33.36
N GLN A 419 5.44 -21.68 -32.63
CA GLN A 419 5.77 -23.10 -32.78
C GLN A 419 4.62 -23.93 -33.41
N VAL A 420 3.75 -23.28 -34.20
CA VAL A 420 2.57 -23.91 -34.82
C VAL A 420 2.91 -25.12 -35.70
N GLU A 421 4.04 -25.10 -36.42
CA GLU A 421 4.45 -26.24 -37.25
C GLU A 421 4.92 -27.44 -36.41
N ALA A 422 5.65 -27.19 -35.32
CA ALA A 422 6.01 -28.24 -34.35
C ALA A 422 4.75 -28.84 -33.71
N PHE A 423 3.77 -28.00 -33.37
CA PHE A 423 2.47 -28.44 -32.86
C PHE A 423 1.74 -29.36 -33.85
N LYS A 424 1.59 -28.93 -35.12
CA LYS A 424 0.98 -29.75 -36.17
C LYS A 424 1.71 -31.08 -36.40
N TYR A 425 3.04 -31.07 -36.29
CA TYR A 425 3.85 -32.29 -36.39
C TYR A 425 3.51 -33.27 -35.26
N CYS A 426 3.58 -32.84 -34.00
CA CYS A 426 3.26 -33.68 -32.84
C CYS A 426 1.80 -34.19 -32.88
N LEU A 427 0.85 -33.35 -33.28
CA LEU A 427 -0.56 -33.73 -33.44
C LEU A 427 -0.74 -34.96 -34.36
N LYS A 428 0.13 -35.11 -35.36
CA LYS A 428 0.12 -36.21 -36.33
C LYS A 428 1.04 -37.38 -35.97
N LYS A 429 2.18 -37.12 -35.32
CA LYS A 429 3.31 -38.06 -35.22
C LYS A 429 3.65 -38.54 -33.81
N LEU A 430 2.92 -38.12 -32.77
CA LEU A 430 3.16 -38.63 -31.42
C LEU A 430 2.98 -40.16 -31.33
N PRO A 431 3.98 -40.92 -30.81
CA PRO A 431 3.96 -42.38 -30.80
C PRO A 431 2.76 -42.99 -30.03
N GLN A 432 2.36 -42.39 -28.91
CA GLN A 432 1.30 -42.93 -28.04
C GLN A 432 -0.12 -42.45 -28.41
N LYS A 433 -0.34 -41.87 -29.59
CA LYS A 433 -1.63 -41.24 -29.97
C LYS A 433 -2.87 -42.06 -29.62
N ASN A 434 -2.93 -43.32 -30.03
CA ASN A 434 -4.11 -44.17 -29.80
C ASN A 434 -4.35 -44.43 -28.30
N SER A 435 -3.28 -44.69 -27.55
CA SER A 435 -3.32 -44.99 -26.13
C SER A 435 -3.73 -43.78 -25.29
N LEU A 436 -3.11 -42.62 -25.57
CA LEU A 436 -3.39 -41.35 -24.92
C LEU A 436 -4.81 -40.89 -25.22
N SER A 437 -5.22 -40.93 -26.49
CA SER A 437 -6.58 -40.54 -26.89
C SER A 437 -7.65 -41.35 -26.14
N LEU A 438 -7.46 -42.67 -26.04
CA LEU A 438 -8.39 -43.53 -25.30
C LEU A 438 -8.42 -43.21 -23.80
N SER A 439 -7.25 -43.01 -23.18
CA SER A 439 -7.15 -42.78 -21.73
C SER A 439 -7.59 -41.37 -21.33
N TYR A 440 -7.48 -40.39 -22.24
CA TYR A 440 -7.86 -39.00 -22.03
C TYR A 440 -9.30 -38.68 -22.44
N ALA A 441 -9.97 -39.54 -23.20
CA ALA A 441 -11.34 -39.34 -23.68
C ALA A 441 -12.34 -38.86 -22.61
N PRO A 442 -12.27 -39.27 -21.32
CA PRO A 442 -13.16 -38.74 -20.28
C PRO A 442 -12.92 -37.27 -19.91
N LEU A 443 -11.75 -36.71 -20.25
CA LEU A 443 -11.32 -35.36 -19.87
C LEU A 443 -11.39 -34.35 -21.02
N GLY A 444 -11.20 -34.81 -22.27
CA GLY A 444 -11.25 -33.93 -23.45
C GLY A 444 -10.85 -34.62 -24.75
N SER A 445 -10.63 -33.81 -25.80
CA SER A 445 -10.20 -34.28 -27.12
C SER A 445 -8.68 -34.47 -27.22
N TRP A 446 -8.26 -35.21 -28.25
CA TRP A 446 -6.85 -35.39 -28.59
C TRP A 446 -6.14 -34.05 -28.84
N ASP A 447 -6.76 -33.15 -29.61
CA ASP A 447 -6.18 -31.83 -29.92
C ASP A 447 -5.94 -31.00 -28.65
N ASN A 448 -6.91 -31.01 -27.72
CA ASN A 448 -6.79 -30.31 -26.44
C ASN A 448 -5.66 -30.87 -25.57
N LEU A 449 -5.42 -32.19 -25.63
CA LEU A 449 -4.32 -32.82 -24.89
C LEU A 449 -2.96 -32.44 -25.47
N VAL A 450 -2.82 -32.46 -26.80
CA VAL A 450 -1.56 -32.07 -27.45
C VAL A 450 -1.26 -30.59 -27.19
N GLU A 451 -2.26 -29.71 -27.23
CA GLU A 451 -2.08 -28.29 -26.89
C GLU A 451 -1.62 -28.13 -25.44
N GLN A 452 -2.24 -28.85 -24.51
CA GLN A 452 -1.84 -28.88 -23.10
C GLN A 452 -0.39 -29.36 -22.88
N LEU A 453 0.04 -30.41 -23.58
CA LEU A 453 1.42 -30.89 -23.50
C LEU A 453 2.42 -29.83 -23.98
N PHE A 454 2.10 -29.14 -25.08
CA PHE A 454 2.93 -28.04 -25.58
C PHE A 454 3.01 -26.89 -24.58
N LEU A 455 1.86 -26.40 -24.13
CA LEU A 455 1.80 -25.29 -23.18
C LEU A 455 2.55 -25.63 -21.88
N HIS A 456 2.43 -26.86 -21.38
CA HIS A 456 3.15 -27.30 -20.18
C HIS A 456 4.67 -27.31 -20.37
N VAL A 457 5.16 -27.80 -21.51
CA VAL A 457 6.60 -27.78 -21.84
C VAL A 457 7.11 -26.35 -21.98
N ILE A 458 6.35 -25.48 -22.64
CA ILE A 458 6.71 -24.06 -22.80
C ILE A 458 6.72 -23.35 -21.44
N GLN A 459 5.72 -23.59 -20.58
CA GLN A 459 5.69 -23.07 -19.21
C GLN A 459 6.91 -23.52 -18.41
N ALA A 460 7.35 -24.77 -18.55
CA ALA A 460 8.54 -25.30 -17.90
C ALA A 460 9.82 -24.58 -18.34
N GLU A 461 9.94 -24.31 -19.64
CA GLU A 461 11.10 -23.65 -20.24
C GLU A 461 11.14 -22.15 -19.88
N VAL A 462 9.98 -21.49 -19.80
CA VAL A 462 9.87 -20.11 -19.29
C VAL A 462 10.19 -20.07 -17.78
N GLY A 463 9.70 -21.03 -16.99
CA GLY A 463 9.95 -21.10 -15.55
C GLY A 463 9.62 -19.79 -14.85
N SER A 464 10.45 -19.36 -13.89
CA SER A 464 10.30 -18.05 -13.21
C SER A 464 11.00 -16.89 -13.93
N LEU A 465 11.35 -17.04 -15.22
CA LEU A 465 12.04 -15.99 -15.96
C LEU A 465 11.09 -14.82 -16.23
N ILE A 466 11.53 -13.62 -15.85
CA ILE A 466 10.82 -12.39 -16.16
C ILE A 466 11.28 -11.93 -17.55
N ILE A 467 10.49 -12.24 -18.56
CA ILE A 467 10.73 -11.84 -19.96
C ILE A 467 10.09 -10.47 -20.16
N ASN A 468 10.90 -9.40 -20.22
CA ASN A 468 10.40 -8.04 -20.43
C ASN A 468 11.03 -7.35 -21.65
N ALA A 469 11.88 -8.03 -22.41
CA ALA A 469 12.55 -7.49 -23.58
C ALA A 469 12.59 -8.51 -24.72
N ALA A 470 12.56 -8.02 -25.96
CA ALA A 470 12.57 -8.86 -27.17
C ALA A 470 13.82 -9.78 -27.23
N SER A 471 14.96 -9.29 -26.74
CA SER A 471 16.21 -10.05 -26.69
C SER A 471 16.15 -11.25 -25.72
N GLN A 472 15.42 -11.12 -24.61
CA GLN A 472 15.21 -12.20 -23.66
C GLN A 472 14.25 -13.24 -24.24
N PHE A 473 13.15 -12.78 -24.83
CA PHE A 473 12.17 -13.63 -25.51
C PHE A 473 12.83 -14.47 -26.62
N LYS A 474 13.63 -13.84 -27.48
CA LYS A 474 14.35 -14.52 -28.57
C LYS A 474 15.29 -15.62 -28.08
N LYS A 475 15.98 -15.42 -26.95
CA LYS A 475 16.85 -16.45 -26.34
C LYS A 475 16.04 -17.67 -25.91
N VAL A 476 14.89 -17.46 -25.27
CA VAL A 476 14.00 -18.55 -24.84
C VAL A 476 13.42 -19.27 -26.06
N SER A 477 12.93 -18.53 -27.07
CA SER A 477 12.39 -19.11 -28.31
C SER A 477 13.41 -19.98 -29.06
N GLN A 478 14.68 -19.54 -29.16
CA GLN A 478 15.75 -20.34 -29.79
C GLN A 478 16.03 -21.64 -29.04
N LYS A 479 16.14 -21.59 -27.70
CA LYS A 479 16.36 -22.77 -26.88
C LYS A 479 15.18 -23.75 -26.98
N LEU A 480 13.96 -23.23 -26.90
CA LEU A 480 12.72 -23.99 -27.01
C LEU A 480 12.64 -24.71 -28.37
N THR A 481 12.87 -24.01 -29.48
CA THR A 481 12.77 -24.57 -30.85
C THR A 481 13.62 -25.84 -31.01
N SER A 482 14.81 -25.88 -30.40
CA SER A 482 15.72 -27.03 -30.51
C SER A 482 15.32 -28.27 -29.71
N SER A 483 14.46 -28.11 -28.68
CA SER A 483 14.18 -29.17 -27.69
C SER A 483 12.69 -29.50 -27.53
N LEU A 484 11.79 -28.66 -28.05
CA LEU A 484 10.35 -28.73 -27.83
C LEU A 484 9.73 -30.08 -28.23
N VAL A 485 10.00 -30.56 -29.45
CA VAL A 485 9.40 -31.82 -29.95
C VAL A 485 9.84 -33.02 -29.11
N LEU A 486 11.11 -33.05 -28.68
CA LEU A 486 11.65 -34.10 -27.82
C LEU A 486 10.97 -34.07 -26.45
N GLN A 487 10.95 -32.90 -25.80
CA GLN A 487 10.35 -32.73 -24.47
C GLN A 487 8.84 -33.02 -24.46
N VAL A 488 8.11 -32.62 -25.51
CA VAL A 488 6.68 -32.96 -25.65
C VAL A 488 6.50 -34.48 -25.80
N THR A 489 7.39 -35.14 -26.53
CA THR A 489 7.31 -36.60 -26.72
C THR A 489 7.60 -37.35 -25.41
N GLU A 490 8.61 -36.92 -24.66
CA GLU A 490 8.93 -37.45 -23.32
C GLU A 490 7.75 -37.25 -22.36
N LEU A 491 7.24 -36.01 -22.25
CA LEU A 491 6.10 -35.69 -21.42
C LEU A 491 4.85 -36.47 -21.81
N SER A 492 4.60 -36.67 -23.11
CA SER A 492 3.45 -37.46 -23.59
C SER A 492 3.54 -38.92 -23.13
N THR A 493 4.75 -39.46 -23.02
CA THR A 493 5.00 -40.81 -22.50
C THR A 493 4.70 -40.87 -21.01
N GLU A 494 5.17 -39.89 -20.24
CA GLU A 494 4.89 -39.78 -18.81
C GLU A 494 3.38 -39.64 -18.54
N VAL A 495 2.70 -38.75 -19.26
CA VAL A 495 1.25 -38.54 -19.13
C VAL A 495 0.46 -39.78 -19.53
N ASP A 496 0.88 -40.54 -20.56
CA ASP A 496 0.25 -41.82 -20.93
C ASP A 496 0.33 -42.82 -19.79
N THR A 497 1.49 -42.92 -19.12
CA THR A 497 1.64 -43.80 -17.96
C THR A 497 0.74 -43.39 -16.80
N LEU A 498 0.64 -42.09 -16.50
CA LEU A 498 -0.23 -41.55 -15.44
C LEU A 498 -1.71 -41.82 -15.73
N LEU A 499 -2.19 -41.53 -16.94
CA LEU A 499 -3.60 -41.72 -17.32
C LEU A 499 -3.99 -43.20 -17.32
N LYS A 500 -3.09 -44.11 -17.71
CA LYS A 500 -3.28 -45.56 -17.58
C LYS A 500 -3.41 -45.99 -16.12
N GLN A 501 -2.54 -45.49 -15.24
CA GLN A 501 -2.60 -45.77 -13.81
C GLN A 501 -3.92 -45.27 -13.20
N VAL A 502 -4.37 -44.06 -13.53
CA VAL A 502 -5.67 -43.52 -13.08
C VAL A 502 -6.83 -44.38 -13.59
N SER A 503 -6.80 -44.77 -14.87
CA SER A 503 -7.83 -45.63 -15.46
C SER A 503 -7.90 -47.00 -14.79
N GLN A 504 -6.75 -47.56 -14.41
CA GLN A 504 -6.69 -48.79 -13.62
C GLN A 504 -7.25 -48.57 -12.21
N LEU A 505 -6.85 -47.49 -11.53
CA LEU A 505 -7.28 -47.17 -10.18
C LEU A 505 -8.80 -46.96 -10.11
N ARG A 506 -9.38 -46.23 -11.06
CA ARG A 506 -10.85 -46.07 -11.20
C ARG A 506 -11.57 -47.40 -11.44
N ARG A 507 -10.97 -48.34 -12.19
CA ARG A 507 -11.54 -49.69 -12.40
C ARG A 507 -11.50 -50.52 -11.11
N THR A 508 -10.40 -50.48 -10.37
CA THR A 508 -10.27 -51.16 -9.07
C THR A 508 -11.29 -50.60 -8.08
N LEU A 509 -11.41 -49.28 -7.99
CA LEU A 509 -12.38 -48.57 -7.14
C LEU A 509 -13.82 -49.07 -7.34
N LYS A 510 -14.24 -49.21 -8.60
CA LYS A 510 -15.60 -49.70 -8.93
C LYS A 510 -15.83 -51.16 -8.52
N LYS A 511 -14.79 -52.00 -8.57
CA LYS A 511 -14.89 -53.43 -8.23
C LYS A 511 -14.90 -53.70 -6.73
N SER A 512 -14.26 -52.84 -5.93
CA SER A 512 -14.08 -53.06 -4.49
C SER A 512 -15.15 -52.38 -3.61
N MET A 513 -16.16 -51.73 -4.20
CA MET A 513 -17.18 -50.98 -3.45
C MET A 513 -17.96 -51.85 -2.44
N THR A 514 -17.93 -51.45 -1.17
CA THR A 514 -18.73 -52.01 -0.08
C THR A 514 -19.45 -50.90 0.68
N PRO A 515 -20.65 -51.13 1.27
CA PRO A 515 -21.41 -50.09 1.97
C PRO A 515 -20.65 -49.41 3.11
N LEU A 516 -19.83 -50.18 3.85
CA LEU A 516 -19.09 -49.69 5.02
C LEU A 516 -17.94 -48.73 4.64
N ALA A 517 -17.46 -48.78 3.38
CA ALA A 517 -16.32 -48.04 2.86
C ALA A 517 -16.71 -46.92 1.87
N LEU A 518 -18.01 -46.64 1.69
CA LEU A 518 -18.51 -45.66 0.72
C LEU A 518 -17.88 -44.27 0.88
N ALA A 519 -17.66 -43.82 2.11
CA ALA A 519 -17.03 -42.52 2.39
C ALA A 519 -15.58 -42.45 1.86
N SER A 520 -14.80 -43.52 2.10
CA SER A 520 -13.43 -43.64 1.62
C SER A 520 -13.36 -43.71 0.10
N TYR A 521 -14.27 -44.46 -0.53
CA TYR A 521 -14.37 -44.53 -1.99
C TYR A 521 -14.71 -43.17 -2.61
N LYS A 522 -15.65 -42.43 -2.02
CA LYS A 522 -16.01 -41.09 -2.47
C LYS A 522 -14.83 -40.12 -2.35
N ASP A 523 -14.12 -40.14 -1.22
CA ASP A 523 -12.95 -39.28 -1.00
C ASP A 523 -11.80 -39.60 -1.97
N ILE A 524 -11.53 -40.89 -2.21
CA ILE A 524 -10.54 -41.33 -3.21
C ILE A 524 -10.93 -40.85 -4.61
N GLN A 525 -12.20 -41.01 -5.00
CA GLN A 525 -12.70 -40.53 -6.28
C GLN A 525 -12.56 -39.01 -6.40
N GLN A 526 -12.94 -38.25 -5.37
CA GLN A 526 -12.78 -36.81 -5.32
C GLN A 526 -11.30 -36.39 -5.45
N GLN A 527 -10.38 -37.09 -4.81
CA GLN A 527 -8.95 -36.82 -4.93
C GLN A 527 -8.43 -37.11 -6.34
N ILE A 528 -8.88 -38.18 -7.00
CA ILE A 528 -8.53 -38.46 -8.41
C ILE A 528 -9.05 -37.33 -9.30
N ASP A 529 -10.29 -36.92 -9.12
CA ASP A 529 -10.92 -35.89 -9.95
C ASP A 529 -10.30 -34.51 -9.72
N ALA A 530 -9.82 -34.23 -8.50
CA ALA A 530 -9.04 -33.03 -8.18
C ALA A 530 -7.63 -33.03 -8.80
N LEU A 531 -6.99 -34.20 -8.96
CA LEU A 531 -5.68 -34.32 -9.61
C LEU A 531 -5.78 -34.33 -11.14
N PHE A 532 -6.84 -34.94 -11.69
CA PHE A 532 -7.05 -35.20 -13.11
C PHE A 532 -8.40 -34.64 -13.58
N TYR A 533 -8.52 -33.31 -13.60
CA TYR A 533 -9.65 -32.59 -14.19
C TYR A 533 -9.34 -32.14 -15.62
N LYS A 534 -10.37 -31.66 -16.33
CA LYS A 534 -10.21 -31.09 -17.67
C LYS A 534 -9.28 -29.87 -17.62
N GLY A 535 -8.13 -29.95 -18.29
CA GLY A 535 -7.15 -28.87 -18.34
C GLY A 535 -6.04 -28.93 -17.30
N PHE A 536 -5.92 -30.01 -16.50
CA PHE A 536 -4.98 -30.07 -15.37
C PHE A 536 -3.52 -29.76 -15.73
N LEU A 537 -3.07 -30.07 -16.95
CA LEU A 537 -1.71 -29.79 -17.40
C LEU A 537 -1.42 -28.29 -17.58
N LEU A 538 -2.44 -27.43 -17.69
CA LEU A 538 -2.27 -25.98 -17.85
C LEU A 538 -1.99 -25.27 -16.52
N GLU A 539 -2.50 -25.81 -15.41
CA GLU A 539 -2.41 -25.18 -14.08
C GLU A 539 -1.33 -25.83 -13.20
N VAL A 540 -0.96 -27.08 -13.46
CA VAL A 540 0.01 -27.83 -12.65
C VAL A 540 1.43 -27.48 -13.10
N SER A 541 2.30 -27.09 -12.17
CA SER A 541 3.71 -26.83 -12.49
C SER A 541 4.48 -28.11 -12.81
N PRO A 542 5.59 -28.05 -13.58
CA PRO A 542 6.41 -29.21 -13.91
C PRO A 542 6.96 -29.96 -12.68
N GLU A 543 7.38 -29.22 -11.64
CA GLU A 543 7.86 -29.80 -10.39
C GLU A 543 6.75 -30.57 -9.66
N ARG A 544 5.50 -30.10 -9.80
CA ARG A 544 4.32 -30.73 -9.19
C ARG A 544 3.88 -31.96 -9.96
N LEU A 545 3.89 -31.91 -11.30
CA LEU A 545 3.54 -33.06 -12.12
C LEU A 545 4.44 -34.28 -11.82
N LYS A 546 5.73 -34.06 -11.54
CA LYS A 546 6.68 -35.11 -11.10
C LYS A 546 6.25 -35.84 -9.81
N GLN A 547 5.36 -35.25 -9.00
CA GLN A 547 4.84 -35.87 -7.78
C GLN A 547 3.59 -36.74 -8.03
N TYR A 548 2.96 -36.65 -9.20
CA TYR A 548 1.74 -37.41 -9.52
C TYR A 548 1.90 -38.93 -9.36
N PRO A 549 3.01 -39.56 -9.80
CA PRO A 549 3.24 -40.99 -9.54
C PRO A 549 3.20 -41.35 -8.04
N ARG A 550 3.74 -40.48 -7.17
CA ARG A 550 3.72 -40.69 -5.71
C ARG A 550 2.30 -40.59 -5.16
N TYR A 551 1.51 -39.62 -5.61
CA TYR A 551 0.11 -39.50 -5.20
C TYR A 551 -0.74 -40.69 -5.66
N LEU A 552 -0.56 -41.17 -6.89
CA LEU A 552 -1.24 -42.37 -7.39
C LEU A 552 -0.82 -43.63 -6.63
N LYS A 553 0.46 -43.76 -6.30
CA LYS A 553 0.95 -44.85 -5.44
C LYS A 553 0.32 -44.81 -4.05
N SER A 554 0.19 -43.61 -3.45
CA SER A 554 -0.50 -43.44 -2.16
C SER A 554 -1.97 -43.87 -2.24
N LEU A 555 -2.67 -43.50 -3.31
CA LEU A 555 -4.07 -43.91 -3.52
C LEU A 555 -4.21 -45.43 -3.70
N ASN A 556 -3.30 -46.08 -4.43
CA ASN A 556 -3.28 -47.54 -4.54
C ASN A 556 -3.02 -48.22 -3.19
N ASN A 557 -1.99 -47.78 -2.44
CA ASN A 557 -1.70 -48.31 -1.10
C ASN A 557 -2.91 -48.15 -0.16
N ARG A 558 -3.61 -47.02 -0.26
CA ARG A 558 -4.82 -46.75 0.51
C ARG A 558 -5.95 -47.71 0.15
N LEU A 559 -6.19 -47.97 -1.13
CA LEU A 559 -7.20 -48.93 -1.57
C LEU A 559 -6.91 -50.37 -1.13
N GLU A 560 -5.65 -50.79 -1.15
CA GLU A 560 -5.23 -52.13 -0.71
C GLU A 560 -5.41 -52.32 0.80
N LYS A 561 -5.11 -51.30 1.61
CA LYS A 561 -5.21 -51.36 3.08
C LYS A 561 -6.64 -51.17 3.60
N LEU A 562 -7.53 -50.58 2.80
CA LEU A 562 -8.89 -50.19 3.17
C LEU A 562 -9.72 -51.29 3.87
N PRO A 563 -9.70 -52.56 3.42
CA PRO A 563 -10.46 -53.64 4.08
C PRO A 563 -10.07 -53.88 5.55
N HIS A 564 -8.87 -53.46 5.97
CA HIS A 564 -8.30 -53.79 7.27
C HIS A 564 -8.19 -52.59 8.23
N SER A 565 -8.52 -51.35 7.81
CA SER A 565 -8.24 -50.12 8.59
C SER A 565 -9.41 -49.13 8.72
N SER A 566 -10.66 -49.61 8.78
CA SER A 566 -11.88 -48.80 8.66
C SER A 566 -12.08 -47.67 9.69
N ASN A 567 -11.70 -47.86 10.96
CA ASN A 567 -11.91 -46.83 12.00
C ASN A 567 -10.93 -45.66 11.89
N LYS A 568 -9.64 -45.93 11.65
CA LYS A 568 -8.59 -44.90 11.45
C LYS A 568 -8.83 -44.11 10.15
N GLU A 569 -9.42 -44.79 9.17
CA GLU A 569 -9.80 -44.20 7.89
C GLU A 569 -10.88 -43.12 8.06
N ARG A 570 -11.93 -43.39 8.86
CA ARG A 570 -13.01 -42.44 9.12
C ARG A 570 -12.52 -41.16 9.79
N SER A 571 -11.71 -41.26 10.85
CA SER A 571 -11.18 -40.07 11.52
C SER A 571 -10.26 -39.24 10.63
N SER A 572 -9.46 -39.89 9.77
CA SER A 572 -8.61 -39.21 8.80
C SER A 572 -9.44 -38.46 7.74
N ILE A 573 -10.54 -39.06 7.27
CA ILE A 573 -11.47 -38.43 6.31
C ILE A 573 -12.20 -37.24 6.93
N GLU A 574 -12.61 -37.30 8.19
CA GLU A 574 -13.26 -36.17 8.88
C GLU A 574 -12.35 -34.94 8.94
N VAL A 575 -11.06 -35.14 9.28
CA VAL A 575 -10.06 -34.07 9.25
C VAL A 575 -9.97 -33.48 7.84
N LEU A 576 -9.84 -34.31 6.80
CA LEU A 576 -9.71 -33.85 5.41
C LEU A 576 -10.95 -33.10 4.91
N ASN A 577 -12.16 -33.57 5.23
CA ASN A 577 -13.40 -32.89 4.86
C ASN A 577 -13.47 -31.47 5.43
N SER A 578 -13.00 -31.26 6.66
CA SER A 578 -12.94 -29.92 7.26
C SER A 578 -11.98 -28.99 6.50
N TRP A 579 -10.88 -29.53 5.98
CA TRP A 579 -9.90 -28.80 5.17
C TRP A 579 -10.40 -28.51 3.76
N ASP A 580 -11.04 -29.48 3.12
CA ASP A 580 -11.65 -29.29 1.80
C ASP A 580 -12.71 -28.18 1.84
N GLN A 581 -13.54 -28.12 2.90
CA GLN A 581 -14.49 -27.01 3.11
C GLN A 581 -13.81 -25.65 3.22
N LYS A 582 -12.73 -25.55 4.01
CA LYS A 582 -11.94 -24.31 4.17
C LYS A 582 -11.34 -23.84 2.84
N VAL A 583 -10.75 -24.76 2.07
CA VAL A 583 -10.17 -24.47 0.75
C VAL A 583 -11.26 -24.01 -0.23
N HIS A 584 -12.42 -24.66 -0.24
CA HIS A 584 -13.56 -24.24 -1.07
C HIS A 584 -14.10 -22.85 -0.70
N GLN A 585 -14.16 -22.51 0.59
CA GLN A 585 -14.57 -21.17 1.04
C GLN A 585 -13.63 -20.08 0.52
N ILE A 586 -12.32 -20.28 0.62
CA ILE A 586 -11.33 -19.33 0.09
C ILE A 586 -11.49 -19.19 -1.43
N LYS A 587 -11.56 -20.31 -2.16
CA LYS A 587 -11.72 -20.28 -3.63
C LYS A 587 -12.96 -19.47 -4.04
N ASN A 588 -14.06 -19.60 -3.31
CA ASN A 588 -15.30 -18.87 -3.59
C ASN A 588 -15.20 -17.38 -3.23
N ALA A 589 -14.39 -17.00 -2.24
CA ALA A 589 -14.15 -15.60 -1.89
C ALA A 589 -13.21 -14.89 -2.88
N MET A 590 -12.30 -15.63 -3.53
CA MET A 590 -11.36 -15.10 -4.52
C MET A 590 -12.02 -14.97 -5.90
N HIS A 591 -12.75 -13.87 -6.12
CA HIS A 591 -13.43 -13.60 -7.41
C HIS A 591 -12.51 -13.05 -8.52
N GLN A 592 -11.30 -12.57 -8.17
CA GLN A 592 -10.30 -12.04 -9.10
C GLN A 592 -8.90 -12.46 -8.66
N TRP A 593 -7.92 -12.42 -9.57
CA TRP A 593 -6.51 -12.68 -9.22
C TRP A 593 -6.04 -11.64 -8.20
N GLN A 594 -5.47 -12.12 -7.10
CA GLN A 594 -4.82 -11.32 -6.08
C GLN A 594 -3.50 -12.03 -5.69
N PRO A 595 -2.48 -11.32 -5.16
CA PRO A 595 -1.20 -11.92 -4.75
C PRO A 595 -1.35 -13.17 -3.85
N GLU A 596 -2.41 -13.20 -3.05
CA GLU A 596 -2.81 -14.26 -2.13
C GLU A 596 -3.11 -15.59 -2.85
N TRP A 597 -3.31 -15.57 -4.18
CA TRP A 597 -3.58 -16.78 -4.97
C TRP A 597 -2.44 -17.79 -4.89
N MET A 598 -1.19 -17.30 -4.84
CA MET A 598 -0.02 -18.16 -4.64
C MET A 598 -0.04 -18.87 -3.28
N HIS A 599 -0.57 -18.19 -2.26
CA HIS A 599 -0.73 -18.76 -0.92
C HIS A 599 -1.86 -19.78 -0.86
N TYR A 600 -2.95 -19.54 -1.59
CA TYR A 600 -4.06 -20.49 -1.77
C TYR A 600 -3.61 -21.78 -2.49
N GLU A 601 -2.87 -21.68 -3.60
CA GLU A 601 -2.34 -22.85 -4.30
C GLU A 601 -1.42 -23.67 -3.40
N LYS A 602 -0.56 -23.00 -2.64
CA LYS A 602 0.30 -23.66 -1.65
C LYS A 602 -0.50 -24.43 -0.59
N LEU A 603 -1.61 -23.87 -0.12
CA LEU A 603 -2.50 -24.55 0.83
C LEU A 603 -3.10 -25.83 0.21
N CYS A 604 -3.55 -25.79 -1.04
CA CYS A 604 -4.06 -26.96 -1.76
C CYS A 604 -3.00 -28.07 -1.86
N TRP A 605 -1.74 -27.71 -2.13
CA TRP A 605 -0.64 -28.67 -2.15
C TRP A 605 -0.32 -29.24 -0.77
N MET A 606 -0.34 -28.42 0.28
CA MET A 606 -0.16 -28.91 1.65
C MET A 606 -1.24 -29.93 2.03
N LEU A 607 -2.47 -29.78 1.53
CA LEU A 607 -3.56 -30.74 1.73
C LEU A 607 -3.29 -32.08 1.03
N LEU A 608 -2.74 -32.07 -0.20
CA LEU A 608 -2.32 -33.30 -0.88
C LEU A 608 -1.19 -34.01 -0.13
N GLU A 609 -0.23 -33.27 0.44
CA GLU A 609 0.84 -33.86 1.26
C GLU A 609 0.33 -34.38 2.60
N LEU A 610 -0.68 -33.73 3.20
CA LEU A 610 -1.35 -34.24 4.40
C LEU A 610 -2.03 -35.59 4.11
N ARG A 611 -2.67 -35.74 2.94
CA ARG A 611 -3.27 -37.01 2.49
C ARG A 611 -2.22 -38.13 2.42
N VAL A 612 -1.04 -37.86 1.85
CA VAL A 612 0.07 -38.84 1.83
C VAL A 612 0.51 -39.18 3.26
N SER A 613 0.66 -38.17 4.13
CA SER A 613 1.07 -38.37 5.52
C SER A 613 0.06 -39.16 6.37
N LEU A 614 -1.23 -39.13 6.03
CA LEU A 614 -2.27 -39.86 6.75
C LEU A 614 -2.37 -41.31 6.29
N PHE A 615 -2.29 -41.55 4.97
CA PHE A 615 -2.60 -42.86 4.38
C PHE A 615 -1.38 -43.66 3.91
N SER A 616 -0.22 -43.04 3.75
CA SER A 616 0.98 -43.68 3.17
C SER A 616 2.28 -43.06 3.67
N GLN A 617 2.48 -43.07 4.99
CA GLN A 617 3.66 -42.48 5.65
C GLN A 617 4.99 -42.99 5.08
N GLU A 618 5.04 -44.24 4.64
CA GLU A 618 6.20 -44.87 4.02
C GLU A 618 6.69 -44.19 2.74
N LEU A 619 5.84 -43.41 2.05
CA LEU A 619 6.20 -42.69 0.83
C LEU A 619 6.93 -41.38 1.10
N GLY A 620 6.90 -40.89 2.34
CA GLY A 620 7.48 -39.60 2.73
C GLY A 620 6.78 -38.38 2.13
N THR A 621 7.11 -37.21 2.68
CA THR A 621 6.67 -35.90 2.17
C THR A 621 7.89 -35.02 1.91
N PRO A 622 7.86 -34.12 0.91
CA PRO A 622 9.01 -33.28 0.52
C PRO A 622 9.39 -32.24 1.58
N TRP A 623 8.47 -31.92 2.49
CA TRP A 623 8.70 -31.14 3.70
C TRP A 623 7.74 -31.64 4.78
N PRO A 624 8.01 -31.38 6.07
CA PRO A 624 7.12 -31.87 7.11
C PRO A 624 5.76 -31.17 7.03
N VAL A 625 4.69 -31.95 7.07
CA VAL A 625 3.29 -31.49 6.97
C VAL A 625 2.50 -32.01 8.17
N SER A 626 1.64 -31.17 8.72
CA SER A 626 0.69 -31.53 9.78
C SER A 626 -0.50 -30.59 9.75
N GLU A 627 -1.61 -31.00 10.37
CA GLU A 627 -2.80 -30.16 10.49
C GLU A 627 -2.48 -28.79 11.13
N LYS A 628 -1.63 -28.75 12.17
CA LYS A 628 -1.19 -27.49 12.80
C LYS A 628 -0.49 -26.55 11.79
N ARG A 629 0.28 -27.10 10.85
CA ARG A 629 0.97 -26.30 9.82
C ARG A 629 0.00 -25.81 8.76
N LEU A 630 -0.98 -26.62 8.35
CA LEU A 630 -2.08 -26.16 7.49
C LEU A 630 -2.88 -25.04 8.17
N GLN A 631 -3.21 -25.19 9.45
CA GLN A 631 -3.93 -24.17 10.23
C GLN A 631 -3.19 -22.85 10.33
N LYS A 632 -1.88 -22.88 10.56
CA LYS A 632 -1.07 -21.65 10.52
C LYS A 632 -1.11 -20.98 9.15
N HIS A 633 -0.84 -21.74 8.08
CA HIS A 633 -0.82 -21.18 6.71
C HIS A 633 -2.20 -20.68 6.25
N TYR A 634 -3.28 -21.33 6.68
CA TYR A 634 -4.65 -20.90 6.45
C TYR A 634 -4.98 -19.60 7.18
N GLN A 635 -4.55 -19.43 8.44
CA GLN A 635 -4.76 -18.19 9.18
C GLN A 635 -4.00 -17.02 8.53
N ASP A 636 -2.72 -17.23 8.18
CA ASP A 636 -1.91 -16.23 7.50
C ASP A 636 -2.56 -15.79 6.15
N LEU A 637 -3.21 -16.73 5.45
CA LEU A 637 -3.95 -16.46 4.22
C LEU A 637 -5.26 -15.68 4.47
N ILE A 638 -6.00 -16.00 5.53
CA ILE A 638 -7.21 -15.24 5.87
C ILE A 638 -6.86 -13.82 6.32
N ASP A 639 -5.82 -13.66 7.13
CA ASP A 639 -5.39 -12.37 7.64
C ASP A 639 -4.85 -11.45 6.53
N SER A 640 -4.43 -12.00 5.39
CA SER A 640 -4.03 -11.22 4.20
C SER A 640 -5.19 -10.87 3.27
N LEU A 641 -6.30 -11.61 3.33
CA LEU A 641 -7.51 -11.33 2.56
C LEU A 641 -8.43 -10.28 3.22
N HIS A 642 -8.24 -10.02 4.52
CA HIS A 642 -8.95 -9.00 5.30
C HIS A 642 -8.09 -7.76 5.49
#